data_AF-A0A960ZU64-F1
#
_entry.id   AF-A0A960ZU64-F1
#
_cell.length_a   1.000
_cell.length_b   1.000
_cell.length_c   1.000
_cell.angle_alpha   90.00
_cell.angle_beta   90.00
_cell.angle_gamma   90.00
#
_symmetry.space_group_name_H-M   'P 1'
#
loop_
_entity.id
_entity.type
_entity.pdbx_description
1 polymer ?
#
loop_
_entity_poly.entity_id
_entity_poly.type
_entity_poly.pdbx_seq_one_letter_code
_entity_poly.pdbx_strand_id
1 'polypeptide(L)'
;GTLAIKAANAVGTGTITINGGAGTGLEVRGGAGITLTNAITNSTTDGGLNIASGTNILSGVVTATSQLRFNVEPGASANLSNATTALVGAGTILKSGGGTLILSGVNTATGAMVVRNGSLELNYTTNNTSKLADAASLTLGGIGALTVPGADGTNASQTKIDGQKGGTVNLVGGSHVEVVSATTIDTGSNAVIRTSGTGVLRMNAITRGVNQGTIDFGAASIADTDTNNVNGILGGYATVAKTDWATSVASGAADTPITALGAYAVDAYASGNNTDVTLAAANTGLATLTNSLRFNASQATTLTIGAAMGVQGTAVGLQSGGILVTPSVGAFATIISGAPLQNAASTVNLETIIHQHNTAGFLEIDSVIQNNTLATAQGLTKTGAGKVILNGLNTFSGVVNLYEGEIQVGGTAAAPTVATNSYLSGVAVGTGNASTAWNLGIGSTLRFLTTNTTVYNTPAITGDGNLILDAGNQGVLLFDDNNDNFYGDITFSGGTIRMANQAQALGNVRGNMTVSNSVNFIFNSAVTSNKPIIYNDGATFNVLSNTTTSTGTFSGKQTFNNAAASGLVFNVPAPTTDGIVGLNISGIIYGTNGFTKAGPGILQISANNFSDVYDGYTGINKTPTFSGQIQVNEGTLYVGGTRALGAFGIGNETIAANGASIDMRGAATNLGDDSSSTREIFKIQGTGFVNANGNATGALRNSTGTGAVSFLVLDGDASINGGGQSNNSVIQIATFDTNLSNANTLANAFTRNQPVIAGNNRDLTILGSRNGTDNVTMLDPSFSSALSKMLVREGTLRVTKETNVPTSFAGLMAADFTNGIEIGYGGQTAADLTGSITGDAGNSSVLGPIVGAKLYLLNQYGLHNTV
;
A
#
# COMPACT_ATOMS: atom_id res chain seq x y z
N GLY A 1 -6.57 20.16 18.39
CA GLY A 1 -5.28 20.23 17.66
C GLY A 1 -4.16 19.68 18.52
N THR A 2 -2.98 19.42 17.95
CA THR A 2 -1.81 18.95 18.70
C THR A 2 -0.89 20.11 19.08
N LEU A 3 -0.46 20.17 20.34
CA LEU A 3 0.65 21.01 20.77
C LEU A 3 1.90 20.14 20.94
N ALA A 4 2.95 20.40 20.17
CA ALA A 4 4.24 19.71 20.32
C ALA A 4 5.17 20.47 21.28
N ILE A 5 5.77 19.76 22.24
CA ILE A 5 6.74 20.33 23.19
C ILE A 5 8.08 19.61 23.12
N LYS A 6 9.16 20.39 23.28
CA LYS A 6 10.56 19.90 23.26
C LYS A 6 11.33 20.17 24.55
N ALA A 7 10.75 20.93 25.47
CA ALA A 7 11.38 21.30 26.74
C ALA A 7 10.32 21.38 27.86
N ALA A 8 10.76 21.12 29.10
CA ALA A 8 9.88 21.06 30.29
C ALA A 8 9.16 22.37 30.60
N ASN A 9 9.83 23.51 30.40
CA ASN A 9 9.28 24.84 30.70
C ASN A 9 8.41 25.41 29.56
N ALA A 10 8.24 24.70 28.44
CA ALA A 10 7.52 25.21 27.27
C ALA A 10 6.02 25.51 27.54
N VAL A 11 5.45 24.89 28.56
CA VAL A 11 4.03 25.02 28.96
C VAL A 11 3.83 25.74 30.29
N GLY A 12 4.90 26.33 30.85
CA GLY A 12 4.88 26.97 32.15
C GLY A 12 4.55 26.00 33.29
N THR A 13 4.00 26.50 34.40
CA THR A 13 3.69 25.72 35.61
C THR A 13 2.19 25.53 35.87
N GLY A 14 1.33 26.05 34.99
CA GLY A 14 -0.13 25.98 35.13
C GLY A 14 -0.71 24.60 34.82
N THR A 15 -2.03 24.48 34.92
CA THR A 15 -2.76 23.28 34.50
C THR A 15 -2.86 23.21 32.99
N ILE A 16 -2.67 22.01 32.42
CA ILE A 16 -2.89 21.70 31.01
C ILE A 16 -4.25 21.01 30.89
N THR A 17 -5.17 21.60 30.13
CA THR A 17 -6.48 21.00 29.86
C THR A 17 -6.57 20.59 28.40
N ILE A 18 -6.84 19.31 28.16
CA ILE A 18 -7.12 18.74 26.85
C ILE A 18 -8.64 18.69 26.70
N ASN A 19 -9.17 19.50 25.77
CA ASN A 19 -10.61 19.63 25.51
C ASN A 19 -10.90 19.41 24.00
N GLY A 20 -10.58 18.21 23.53
CA GLY A 20 -10.85 17.76 22.17
C GLY A 20 -10.64 16.25 22.04
N GLY A 21 -11.27 15.66 21.02
CA GLY A 21 -11.28 14.21 20.82
C GLY A 21 -9.99 13.64 20.21
N ALA A 22 -10.11 12.52 19.51
CA ALA A 22 -9.00 11.82 18.87
C ALA A 22 -8.09 12.75 18.06
N GLY A 23 -6.77 12.60 18.19
CA GLY A 23 -5.77 13.47 17.54
C GLY A 23 -5.53 14.81 18.23
N THR A 24 -6.26 15.15 19.29
CA THR A 24 -6.05 16.38 20.07
C THR A 24 -5.29 16.10 21.37
N GLY A 25 -4.31 16.94 21.68
CA GLY A 25 -3.56 16.83 22.92
C GLY A 25 -2.10 17.26 22.81
N LEU A 26 -1.28 16.68 23.67
CA LEU A 26 0.13 17.03 23.81
C LEU A 26 1.02 16.00 23.10
N GLU A 27 1.98 16.46 22.32
CA GLU A 27 3.03 15.61 21.75
C GLU A 27 4.39 15.98 22.39
N VAL A 28 4.99 15.03 23.09
CA VAL A 28 6.23 15.21 23.85
C VAL A 28 7.41 14.66 23.03
N ARG A 29 8.30 15.55 22.57
CA ARG A 29 9.41 15.24 21.63
C ARG A 29 10.81 15.45 22.22
N GLY A 30 10.95 15.47 23.54
CA GLY A 30 12.26 15.69 24.16
C GLY A 30 13.12 14.43 24.08
N GLY A 31 14.08 14.38 23.13
CA GLY A 31 14.94 13.21 22.93
C GLY A 31 15.74 12.76 24.17
N ALA A 32 16.04 13.68 25.11
CA ALA A 32 16.68 13.38 26.39
C ALA A 32 15.70 13.05 27.54
N GLY A 33 14.39 13.09 27.28
CA GLY A 33 13.33 13.03 28.29
C GLY A 33 12.90 14.40 28.82
N ILE A 34 11.64 14.54 29.20
CA ILE A 34 11.04 15.75 29.78
C ILE A 34 10.37 15.42 31.11
N THR A 35 10.57 16.27 32.13
CA THR A 35 9.78 16.24 33.36
C THR A 35 8.70 17.32 33.31
N LEU A 36 7.44 16.93 33.33
CA LEU A 36 6.29 17.83 33.45
C LEU A 36 5.76 17.78 34.89
N THR A 37 5.72 18.93 35.54
CA THR A 37 5.16 19.11 36.89
C THR A 37 3.72 19.61 36.85
N ASN A 38 3.21 19.94 35.66
CA ASN A 38 1.86 20.45 35.43
C ASN A 38 0.81 19.40 35.81
N ALA A 39 -0.32 19.86 36.35
CA ALA A 39 -1.53 19.04 36.35
C ALA A 39 -2.06 18.92 34.91
N ILE A 40 -2.45 17.72 34.50
CA ILE A 40 -3.00 17.45 33.15
C ILE A 40 -4.41 16.90 33.30
N THR A 41 -5.39 17.56 32.70
CA THR A 41 -6.79 17.11 32.71
C THR A 41 -7.25 16.83 31.30
N ASN A 42 -7.71 15.61 31.03
CA ASN A 42 -8.40 15.28 29.79
C ASN A 42 -9.91 15.27 30.02
N SER A 43 -10.61 16.17 29.33
CA SER A 43 -12.01 16.53 29.56
C SER A 43 -12.98 15.80 28.63
N THR A 44 -12.47 15.27 27.53
CA THR A 44 -13.24 14.71 26.41
C THR A 44 -12.70 13.32 26.04
N THR A 45 -13.57 12.45 25.54
CA THR A 45 -13.17 11.12 25.07
C THR A 45 -12.12 11.22 23.97
N ASP A 46 -11.07 10.40 24.05
CA ASP A 46 -10.04 10.20 23.02
C ASP A 46 -8.96 11.29 22.88
N GLY A 47 -9.03 12.35 23.68
CA GLY A 47 -7.90 13.27 23.84
C GLY A 47 -6.73 12.58 24.56
N GLY A 48 -5.51 13.10 24.40
CA GLY A 48 -4.41 12.51 25.17
C GLY A 48 -3.01 13.02 24.94
N LEU A 49 -2.05 12.15 25.25
CA LEU A 49 -0.63 12.41 25.18
C LEU A 49 -0.01 11.45 24.17
N ASN A 50 0.79 12.00 23.27
CA ASN A 50 1.73 11.23 22.47
C ASN A 50 3.16 11.49 22.97
N ILE A 51 3.86 10.43 23.37
CA ILE A 51 5.19 10.46 23.91
C ILE A 51 6.11 9.88 22.84
N ALA A 52 6.67 10.76 22.02
CA ALA A 52 7.35 10.38 20.78
C ALA A 52 8.80 9.93 20.98
N SER A 53 9.45 10.33 22.07
CA SER A 53 10.85 9.95 22.34
C SER A 53 11.22 10.16 23.80
N GLY A 54 12.32 9.53 24.22
CA GLY A 54 12.98 9.75 25.52
C GLY A 54 12.25 9.13 26.72
N THR A 55 12.84 9.31 27.90
CA THR A 55 12.27 8.88 29.18
C THR A 55 11.62 10.06 29.87
N ASN A 56 10.30 10.12 29.84
CA ASN A 56 9.53 11.28 30.29
C ASN A 56 8.92 11.02 31.67
N ILE A 57 8.86 12.06 32.49
CA ILE A 57 8.33 12.00 33.85
C ILE A 57 7.13 12.96 33.96
N LEU A 58 5.97 12.40 34.29
CA LEU A 58 4.77 13.14 34.64
C LEU A 58 4.67 13.14 36.16
N SER A 59 5.10 14.24 36.78
CA SER A 59 5.17 14.40 38.24
C SER A 59 4.02 15.24 38.82
N GLY A 60 3.27 15.94 37.96
CA GLY A 60 1.97 16.50 38.33
C GLY A 60 0.84 15.46 38.26
N VAL A 61 -0.35 15.82 38.77
CA VAL A 61 -1.54 14.96 38.72
C VAL A 61 -2.05 14.85 37.29
N VAL A 62 -2.31 13.63 36.80
CA VAL A 62 -3.06 13.39 35.57
C VAL A 62 -4.50 12.99 35.92
N THR A 63 -5.49 13.66 35.31
CA THR A 63 -6.92 13.43 35.53
C THR A 63 -7.59 12.98 34.24
N ALA A 64 -8.16 11.77 34.23
CA ALA A 64 -8.96 11.24 33.14
C ALA A 64 -10.46 11.32 33.49
N THR A 65 -11.14 12.40 33.11
CA THR A 65 -12.61 12.50 33.30
C THR A 65 -13.39 11.76 32.20
N SER A 66 -12.75 11.49 31.08
CA SER A 66 -13.22 10.66 29.96
C SER A 66 -12.03 9.82 29.44
N GLN A 67 -12.23 8.99 28.42
CA GLN A 67 -11.14 8.14 27.92
C GLN A 67 -9.91 8.98 27.58
N LEU A 68 -8.79 8.68 28.22
CA LEU A 68 -7.49 9.33 28.04
C LEU A 68 -6.55 8.38 27.29
N ARG A 69 -6.03 8.84 26.16
CA ARG A 69 -5.04 8.08 25.37
C ARG A 69 -3.61 8.43 25.81
N PHE A 70 -2.84 7.43 26.19
CA PHE A 70 -1.39 7.50 26.33
C PHE A 70 -0.76 6.73 25.19
N ASN A 71 -0.42 7.44 24.11
CA ASN A 71 0.41 6.88 23.08
C ASN A 71 1.88 7.03 23.47
N VAL A 72 2.60 5.92 23.57
CA VAL A 72 4.04 5.93 23.85
C VAL A 72 4.73 5.22 22.71
N GLU A 73 5.54 5.95 21.95
CA GLU A 73 6.17 5.44 20.74
C GLU A 73 7.30 4.44 21.06
N PRO A 74 7.68 3.56 20.09
CA PRO A 74 8.78 2.62 20.29
C PRO A 74 10.05 3.29 20.83
N GLY A 75 10.60 2.74 21.92
CA GLY A 75 11.80 3.27 22.58
C GLY A 75 11.56 4.45 23.54
N ALA A 76 10.35 5.00 23.60
CA ALA A 76 9.99 6.04 24.57
C ALA A 76 9.37 5.46 25.84
N SER A 77 9.38 6.26 26.91
CA SER A 77 8.61 5.96 28.13
C SER A 77 7.97 7.20 28.75
N ALA A 78 6.86 6.99 29.47
CA ALA A 78 6.22 8.00 30.30
C ALA A 78 5.93 7.45 31.70
N ASN A 79 6.49 8.09 32.72
CA ASN A 79 6.36 7.68 34.10
C ASN A 79 5.47 8.62 34.91
N LEU A 80 4.31 8.14 35.34
CA LEU A 80 3.43 8.81 36.28
C LEU A 80 3.95 8.53 37.69
N SER A 81 4.66 9.51 38.27
CA SER A 81 5.57 9.31 39.40
C SER A 81 5.20 10.07 40.67
N ASN A 82 4.13 10.87 40.65
CA ASN A 82 3.72 11.65 41.82
C ASN A 82 3.43 10.72 43.02
N ALA A 83 4.17 10.93 44.11
CA ALA A 83 4.10 10.07 45.29
C ALA A 83 2.86 10.30 46.17
N THR A 84 2.09 11.38 45.94
CA THR A 84 0.83 11.63 46.66
C THR A 84 -0.37 11.28 45.81
N THR A 85 -0.40 11.73 44.55
CA THR A 85 -1.52 11.51 43.61
C THR A 85 -1.02 11.69 42.18
N ALA A 86 -0.82 10.61 41.44
CA ALA A 86 -0.31 10.63 40.06
C ALA A 86 -1.41 10.54 39.01
N LEU A 87 -2.43 9.71 39.25
CA LEU A 87 -3.50 9.45 38.28
C LEU A 87 -4.85 9.34 38.99
N VAL A 88 -5.85 10.09 38.51
CA VAL A 88 -7.21 10.12 39.07
C VAL A 88 -8.28 10.17 37.97
N GLY A 89 -9.54 9.97 38.36
CA GLY A 89 -10.71 10.06 37.48
C GLY A 89 -11.31 8.71 37.12
N ALA A 90 -12.49 8.75 36.49
CA ALA A 90 -13.27 7.55 36.15
C ALA A 90 -13.19 7.18 34.65
N GLY A 91 -12.51 7.99 33.84
CA GLY A 91 -12.32 7.71 32.41
C GLY A 91 -11.39 6.52 32.17
N THR A 92 -11.65 5.78 31.09
CA THR A 92 -10.75 4.70 30.64
C THR A 92 -9.35 5.25 30.34
N ILE A 93 -8.32 4.52 30.77
CA ILE A 93 -6.95 4.78 30.36
C ILE A 93 -6.62 3.84 29.22
N LEU A 94 -6.33 4.40 28.05
CA LEU A 94 -5.93 3.64 26.87
C LEU A 94 -4.43 3.85 26.62
N LYS A 95 -3.63 2.83 26.88
CA LYS A 95 -2.22 2.77 26.49
C LYS A 95 -2.11 2.27 25.05
N SER A 96 -1.46 3.06 24.19
CA SER A 96 -1.09 2.69 22.82
C SER A 96 0.40 2.90 22.50
N GLY A 97 0.82 2.47 21.31
CA GLY A 97 2.20 2.61 20.81
C GLY A 97 3.19 1.60 21.43
N GLY A 98 4.32 1.38 20.76
CA GLY A 98 5.28 0.32 21.12
C GLY A 98 6.13 0.56 22.37
N GLY A 99 6.08 1.74 22.99
CA GLY A 99 6.85 2.10 24.19
C GLY A 99 6.16 1.76 25.51
N THR A 100 6.69 2.30 26.61
CA THR A 100 6.28 1.93 27.98
C THR A 100 5.58 3.06 28.73
N LEU A 101 4.37 2.80 29.22
CA LEU A 101 3.71 3.64 30.23
C LEU A 101 4.01 3.05 31.62
N ILE A 102 4.58 3.85 32.52
CA ILE A 102 5.01 3.42 33.85
C ILE A 102 4.12 4.08 34.90
N LEU A 103 3.51 3.26 35.75
CA LEU A 103 2.75 3.69 36.92
C LEU A 103 3.58 3.45 38.18
N SER A 104 4.37 4.43 38.61
CA SER A 104 5.24 4.32 39.80
C SER A 104 4.72 5.11 41.02
N GLY A 105 3.89 6.13 40.81
CA GLY A 105 3.27 6.94 41.85
C GLY A 105 2.07 6.28 42.54
N VAL A 106 1.28 7.11 43.24
CA VAL A 106 -0.02 6.73 43.84
C VAL A 106 -1.13 6.97 42.82
N ASN A 107 -1.80 5.91 42.37
CA ASN A 107 -2.86 5.99 41.35
C ASN A 107 -4.19 5.63 41.99
N THR A 108 -5.20 6.48 41.82
CA THR A 108 -6.56 6.28 42.36
C THR A 108 -7.62 6.48 41.28
N ALA A 109 -7.25 6.32 40.01
CA ALA A 109 -8.22 6.28 38.92
C ALA A 109 -9.07 5.00 39.03
N THR A 110 -10.37 5.14 38.75
CA THR A 110 -11.36 4.07 38.88
C THR A 110 -11.86 3.54 37.52
N GLY A 111 -11.44 4.17 36.43
CA GLY A 111 -11.79 3.75 35.07
C GLY A 111 -11.03 2.49 34.64
N ALA A 112 -11.55 1.84 33.59
CA ALA A 112 -10.92 0.67 32.99
C ALA A 112 -9.51 0.98 32.43
N MET A 113 -8.66 -0.04 32.37
CA MET A 113 -7.34 0.02 31.72
C MET A 113 -7.36 -0.81 30.43
N VAL A 114 -6.95 -0.20 29.32
CA VAL A 114 -6.81 -0.85 28.02
C VAL A 114 -5.37 -0.72 27.55
N VAL A 115 -4.70 -1.84 27.28
CA VAL A 115 -3.30 -1.87 26.81
C VAL A 115 -3.25 -2.45 25.41
N ARG A 116 -3.01 -1.60 24.42
CA ARG A 116 -2.94 -1.93 22.98
C ARG A 116 -1.53 -1.63 22.48
N ASN A 117 -0.70 -2.63 22.25
CA ASN A 117 0.72 -2.47 21.89
C ASN A 117 1.60 -1.90 23.03
N GLY A 118 2.89 -2.22 22.96
CA GLY A 118 3.89 -1.83 23.96
C GLY A 118 3.62 -2.39 25.36
N SER A 119 4.13 -1.69 26.38
CA SER A 119 4.07 -2.14 27.77
C SER A 119 3.38 -1.14 28.70
N LEU A 120 2.54 -1.66 29.58
CA LEU A 120 2.13 -1.04 30.83
C LEU A 120 3.00 -1.62 31.95
N GLU A 121 3.86 -0.79 32.54
CA GLU A 121 4.67 -1.17 33.69
C GLU A 121 3.97 -0.74 34.99
N LEU A 122 3.69 -1.73 35.83
CA LEU A 122 3.23 -1.52 37.20
C LEU A 122 4.44 -1.59 38.12
N ASN A 123 4.91 -0.42 38.55
CA ASN A 123 6.17 -0.30 39.28
C ASN A 123 5.92 -0.07 40.77
N TYR A 124 6.29 -1.07 41.56
CA TYR A 124 6.09 -1.12 43.01
C TYR A 124 7.35 -0.82 43.82
N THR A 125 8.44 -0.39 43.16
CA THR A 125 9.73 -0.14 43.82
C THR A 125 9.63 0.91 44.92
N THR A 126 8.88 1.99 44.66
CA THR A 126 8.74 3.12 45.59
C THR A 126 7.37 3.20 46.25
N ASN A 127 6.31 2.79 45.54
CA ASN A 127 4.94 2.75 46.07
C ASN A 127 4.36 1.35 45.84
N ASN A 128 4.47 0.48 46.84
CA ASN A 128 4.01 -0.92 46.81
C ASN A 128 2.51 -1.04 47.15
N THR A 129 1.67 -0.35 46.38
CA THR A 129 0.21 -0.28 46.51
C THR A 129 -0.45 -0.46 45.14
N SER A 130 -1.77 -0.68 45.08
CA SER A 130 -2.50 -0.86 43.81
C SER A 130 -2.22 0.28 42.81
N LYS A 131 -2.06 -0.10 41.54
CA LYS A 131 -1.80 0.83 40.42
C LYS A 131 -3.01 1.02 39.51
N LEU A 132 -3.85 0.01 39.45
CA LEU A 132 -5.16 -0.04 38.83
C LEU A 132 -6.19 -0.19 39.95
N ALA A 133 -7.46 0.10 39.63
CA ALA A 133 -8.53 -0.06 40.59
C ALA A 133 -8.98 -1.53 40.62
N ASP A 134 -9.14 -2.11 41.80
CA ASP A 134 -9.62 -3.49 41.98
C ASP A 134 -10.99 -3.75 41.31
N ALA A 135 -11.84 -2.71 41.22
CA ALA A 135 -13.15 -2.77 40.57
C ALA A 135 -13.10 -2.51 39.05
N ALA A 136 -11.98 -2.03 38.51
CA ALA A 136 -11.82 -1.69 37.11
C ALA A 136 -11.43 -2.91 36.27
N SER A 137 -11.92 -2.98 35.03
CA SER A 137 -11.55 -4.04 34.11
C SER A 137 -10.19 -3.76 33.45
N LEU A 138 -9.49 -4.84 33.10
CA LEU A 138 -8.29 -4.81 32.26
C LEU A 138 -8.61 -5.40 30.89
N THR A 139 -8.17 -4.74 29.83
CA THR A 139 -8.21 -5.29 28.46
C THR A 139 -6.82 -5.25 27.86
N LEU A 140 -6.35 -6.41 27.40
CA LEU A 140 -5.09 -6.53 26.66
C LEU A 140 -5.42 -6.76 25.19
N GLY A 141 -4.77 -5.98 24.32
CA GLY A 141 -4.91 -6.10 22.88
C GLY A 141 -6.03 -5.23 22.29
N GLY A 142 -6.17 -5.39 20.98
CA GLY A 142 -7.01 -4.59 20.10
C GLY A 142 -6.44 -4.55 18.68
N ILE A 143 -7.30 -4.51 17.67
CA ILE A 143 -6.92 -4.29 16.26
C ILE A 143 -7.61 -3.04 15.74
N GLY A 144 -6.96 -2.40 14.78
CA GLY A 144 -7.42 -1.18 14.13
C GLY A 144 -6.46 -0.01 14.34
N ALA A 145 -6.70 1.06 13.62
CA ALA A 145 -5.94 2.29 13.76
C ALA A 145 -6.41 3.11 14.97
N LEU A 146 -5.46 3.70 15.69
CA LEU A 146 -5.76 4.74 16.69
C LEU A 146 -5.23 6.08 16.23
N THR A 147 -6.13 7.05 16.03
CA THR A 147 -5.75 8.44 15.80
C THR A 147 -5.19 9.04 17.10
N VAL A 148 -3.93 9.45 17.10
CA VAL A 148 -3.23 9.99 18.26
C VAL A 148 -2.72 11.41 18.01
N PRO A 149 -2.43 12.21 19.05
CA PRO A 149 -1.83 13.52 18.86
C PRO A 149 -0.49 13.42 18.11
N GLY A 150 -0.28 14.31 17.14
CA GLY A 150 0.94 14.37 16.35
C GLY A 150 0.68 14.28 14.86
N ALA A 151 1.73 14.53 14.09
CA ALA A 151 1.73 14.36 12.65
C ALA A 151 2.27 12.98 12.27
N ASP A 152 1.67 12.35 11.28
CA ASP A 152 2.21 11.16 10.66
C ASP A 152 3.47 11.53 9.86
N GLY A 153 4.57 10.83 10.15
CA GLY A 153 5.84 11.00 9.46
C GLY A 153 5.82 10.49 8.02
N THR A 154 4.92 9.55 7.68
CA THR A 154 4.86 8.95 6.34
C THR A 154 3.83 9.62 5.42
N ASN A 155 2.91 10.42 5.97
CA ASN A 155 1.79 11.01 5.22
C ASN A 155 1.62 12.51 5.50
N ALA A 156 2.31 13.35 4.71
CA ALA A 156 2.05 14.79 4.47
C ALA A 156 1.32 15.56 5.59
N SER A 157 1.87 15.58 6.82
CA SER A 157 1.30 16.32 7.97
C SER A 157 -0.13 15.94 8.36
N GLN A 158 -0.63 14.75 7.98
CA GLN A 158 -1.89 14.22 8.48
C GLN A 158 -1.78 13.87 9.98
N THR A 159 -2.91 13.84 10.68
CA THR A 159 -2.95 13.36 12.07
C THR A 159 -2.37 11.95 12.15
N LYS A 160 -1.54 11.70 13.15
CA LYS A 160 -0.88 10.41 13.36
C LYS A 160 -1.88 9.30 13.65
N ILE A 161 -1.66 8.15 13.04
CA ILE A 161 -2.37 6.91 13.31
C ILE A 161 -1.34 5.86 13.73
N ASP A 162 -1.59 5.19 14.85
CA ASP A 162 -0.75 4.10 15.31
C ASP A 162 -1.42 2.75 15.11
N GLY A 163 -0.62 1.84 14.56
CA GLY A 163 -0.96 0.44 14.41
C GLY A 163 -0.90 -0.33 15.72
N GLN A 164 -1.60 -1.46 15.75
CA GLN A 164 -1.77 -2.23 16.99
C GLN A 164 -1.10 -3.61 16.95
N LYS A 165 -0.67 -4.01 18.15
CA LYS A 165 -0.22 -5.34 18.54
C LYS A 165 -0.93 -5.69 19.86
N GLY A 166 -0.81 -6.94 20.30
CA GLY A 166 -1.18 -7.29 21.68
C GLY A 166 -0.42 -6.45 22.71
N GLY A 167 -1.03 -6.28 23.89
CA GLY A 167 -0.50 -5.49 24.99
C GLY A 167 0.33 -6.32 25.97
N THR A 168 1.33 -5.69 26.60
CA THR A 168 2.12 -6.32 27.66
C THR A 168 1.90 -5.62 29.00
N VAL A 169 1.64 -6.37 30.07
CA VAL A 169 1.75 -5.88 31.45
C VAL A 169 3.08 -6.34 32.03
N ASN A 170 3.87 -5.42 32.57
CA ASN A 170 5.16 -5.70 33.22
C ASN A 170 5.09 -5.37 34.71
N LEU A 171 5.31 -6.36 35.56
CA LEU A 171 5.42 -6.20 37.01
C LEU A 171 6.89 -5.92 37.39
N VAL A 172 7.11 -4.85 38.15
CA VAL A 172 8.46 -4.40 38.53
C VAL A 172 8.53 -4.03 40.00
N GLY A 173 9.53 -4.56 40.70
CA GLY A 173 9.78 -4.29 42.11
C GLY A 173 8.67 -4.78 43.05
N GLY A 174 8.86 -4.54 44.35
CA GLY A 174 7.85 -4.79 45.38
C GLY A 174 7.33 -6.24 45.46
N SER A 175 6.18 -6.37 46.12
CA SER A 175 5.49 -7.65 46.40
C SER A 175 3.97 -7.54 46.35
N HIS A 176 3.45 -6.45 45.79
CA HIS A 176 2.01 -6.17 45.76
C HIS A 176 1.25 -7.18 44.91
N VAL A 177 0.04 -7.54 45.35
CA VAL A 177 -0.92 -8.29 44.53
C VAL A 177 -1.84 -7.26 43.88
N GLU A 178 -1.60 -7.02 42.60
CA GLU A 178 -2.45 -6.14 41.80
C GLU A 178 -3.74 -6.87 41.46
N VAL A 179 -4.88 -6.23 41.71
CA VAL A 179 -6.20 -6.82 41.44
C VAL A 179 -6.93 -5.98 40.40
N VAL A 180 -7.59 -6.65 39.46
CA VAL A 180 -8.54 -6.05 38.52
C VAL A 180 -9.82 -6.86 38.53
N SER A 181 -10.97 -6.26 38.20
CA SER A 181 -12.26 -6.93 38.36
C SER A 181 -12.43 -8.14 37.43
N ALA A 182 -11.93 -8.01 36.19
CA ALA A 182 -11.85 -9.07 35.20
C ALA A 182 -10.84 -8.67 34.12
N THR A 183 -10.34 -9.66 33.38
CA THR A 183 -9.43 -9.43 32.26
C THR A 183 -10.01 -9.93 30.94
N THR A 184 -10.00 -9.06 29.93
CA THR A 184 -10.30 -9.44 28.54
C THR A 184 -9.01 -9.57 27.73
N ILE A 185 -8.83 -10.72 27.09
CA ILE A 185 -7.76 -10.98 26.11
C ILE A 185 -8.33 -10.75 24.72
N ASP A 186 -8.25 -9.51 24.25
CA ASP A 186 -8.61 -9.12 22.89
C ASP A 186 -7.45 -9.40 21.93
N THR A 187 -7.67 -9.16 20.64
CA THR A 187 -6.75 -9.36 19.53
C THR A 187 -5.29 -8.99 19.78
N GLY A 188 -4.39 -9.78 19.22
CA GLY A 188 -2.96 -9.61 19.33
C GLY A 188 -2.28 -10.67 20.19
N SER A 189 -0.95 -10.65 20.16
CA SER A 189 -0.10 -11.45 21.04
C SER A 189 0.14 -10.67 22.34
N ASN A 190 -0.65 -11.00 23.36
CA ASN A 190 -0.59 -10.32 24.66
C ASN A 190 0.42 -11.01 25.59
N ALA A 191 0.88 -10.29 26.61
CA ALA A 191 1.76 -10.88 27.60
C ALA A 191 1.58 -10.30 29.01
N VAL A 192 1.88 -11.12 30.00
CA VAL A 192 2.19 -10.67 31.36
C VAL A 192 3.61 -11.12 31.65
N ILE A 193 4.45 -10.19 32.08
CA ILE A 193 5.84 -10.46 32.45
C ILE A 193 6.13 -9.85 33.82
N ARG A 194 7.18 -10.35 34.47
CA ARG A 194 7.71 -9.77 35.70
C ARG A 194 9.22 -9.62 35.56
N THR A 195 9.69 -8.39 35.49
CA THR A 195 11.12 -8.10 35.30
C THR A 195 11.88 -8.12 36.63
N SER A 196 11.22 -7.80 37.75
CA SER A 196 11.81 -7.86 39.10
C SER A 196 10.72 -7.93 40.18
N GLY A 197 11.12 -8.12 41.44
CA GLY A 197 10.19 -8.20 42.59
C GLY A 197 9.42 -9.52 42.63
N THR A 198 8.38 -9.58 43.46
CA THR A 198 7.51 -10.75 43.65
C THR A 198 6.03 -10.39 43.54
N GLY A 199 5.71 -9.25 42.92
CA GLY A 199 4.33 -8.87 42.67
C GLY A 199 3.59 -9.87 41.77
N VAL A 200 2.28 -9.92 41.90
CA VAL A 200 1.39 -10.83 41.15
C VAL A 200 0.26 -10.01 40.56
N LEU A 201 -0.11 -10.29 39.30
CA LEU A 201 -1.33 -9.75 38.70
C LEU A 201 -2.48 -10.73 38.86
N ARG A 202 -3.43 -10.40 39.71
CA ARG A 202 -4.68 -11.12 39.83
C ARG A 202 -5.66 -10.62 38.77
N MET A 203 -5.85 -11.47 37.76
CA MET A 203 -6.62 -11.18 36.56
C MET A 203 -8.12 -11.46 36.73
N ASN A 204 -8.51 -12.10 37.86
CA ASN A 204 -9.83 -12.65 38.12
C ASN A 204 -10.31 -13.50 36.93
N ALA A 205 -11.59 -13.37 36.53
CA ALA A 205 -12.12 -14.02 35.35
C ALA A 205 -11.42 -13.53 34.07
N ILE A 206 -10.84 -14.47 33.34
CA ILE A 206 -10.26 -14.25 32.01
C ILE A 206 -11.31 -14.61 30.95
N THR A 207 -11.64 -13.62 30.12
CA THR A 207 -12.50 -13.79 28.94
C THR A 207 -11.70 -13.50 27.68
N ARG A 208 -11.83 -14.34 26.65
CA ARG A 208 -11.29 -13.99 25.33
C ARG A 208 -12.26 -13.04 24.62
N GLY A 209 -11.71 -11.98 24.05
CA GLY A 209 -12.47 -11.05 23.22
C GLY A 209 -13.03 -11.74 21.97
N VAL A 210 -14.04 -11.12 21.36
CA VAL A 210 -14.74 -11.64 20.17
C VAL A 210 -13.83 -11.89 18.98
N ASN A 211 -12.69 -11.19 18.92
CA ASN A 211 -11.72 -11.28 17.85
C ASN A 211 -10.52 -12.18 18.18
N GLN A 212 -10.56 -12.88 19.33
CA GLN A 212 -9.73 -14.06 19.63
C GLN A 212 -8.22 -13.80 19.85
N GLY A 213 -7.83 -13.07 20.90
CA GLY A 213 -6.42 -12.84 21.27
C GLY A 213 -5.70 -14.04 21.89
N THR A 214 -4.36 -13.99 21.93
CA THR A 214 -3.51 -14.95 22.66
C THR A 214 -2.77 -14.27 23.81
N ILE A 215 -2.30 -15.04 24.78
CA ILE A 215 -1.52 -14.53 25.92
C ILE A 215 -0.36 -15.46 26.29
N ASP A 216 0.81 -14.89 26.55
CA ASP A 216 1.95 -15.58 27.16
C ASP A 216 2.24 -15.02 28.56
N PHE A 217 2.40 -15.92 29.53
CA PHE A 217 2.85 -15.58 30.87
C PHE A 217 4.36 -15.84 30.96
N GLY A 218 5.17 -14.79 31.08
CA GLY A 218 6.63 -14.91 30.99
C GLY A 218 7.28 -15.83 32.04
N ALA A 219 6.58 -16.15 33.12
CA ALA A 219 6.97 -17.16 34.11
C ALA A 219 5.74 -17.70 34.85
N ALA A 220 5.89 -18.85 35.51
CA ALA A 220 4.85 -19.39 36.37
C ALA A 220 4.58 -18.47 37.59
N SER A 221 3.33 -18.46 38.05
CA SER A 221 2.87 -17.78 39.27
C SER A 221 3.14 -16.27 39.32
N ILE A 222 3.20 -15.61 38.16
CA ILE A 222 3.22 -14.14 38.08
C ILE A 222 1.82 -13.54 37.94
N ALA A 223 0.82 -14.40 37.70
CA ALA A 223 -0.58 -14.02 37.60
C ALA A 223 -1.47 -15.09 38.22
N ASP A 224 -2.62 -14.65 38.73
CA ASP A 224 -3.69 -15.49 39.28
C ASP A 224 -4.98 -15.32 38.46
N THR A 225 -5.87 -16.31 38.46
CA THR A 225 -7.16 -16.26 37.75
C THR A 225 -8.28 -17.04 38.46
N ASP A 226 -9.51 -16.65 38.13
CA ASP A 226 -10.76 -17.34 38.48
C ASP A 226 -11.28 -18.22 37.34
N THR A 227 -10.53 -18.32 36.24
CA THR A 227 -10.90 -19.16 35.10
C THR A 227 -10.41 -20.59 35.30
N ASN A 228 -11.34 -21.55 35.28
CA ASN A 228 -11.02 -22.98 35.34
C ASN A 228 -10.34 -23.47 34.05
N ASN A 229 -9.54 -24.52 34.18
CA ASN A 229 -9.03 -25.28 33.05
C ASN A 229 -10.16 -25.99 32.30
N VAL A 230 -10.01 -26.10 30.98
CA VAL A 230 -10.76 -27.00 30.11
C VAL A 230 -9.80 -28.06 29.58
N ASN A 231 -10.06 -29.34 29.87
CA ASN A 231 -9.18 -30.47 29.51
C ASN A 231 -7.72 -30.27 29.97
N GLY A 232 -7.54 -29.73 31.19
CA GLY A 232 -6.24 -29.60 31.84
C GLY A 232 -5.44 -28.34 31.50
N ILE A 233 -5.91 -27.46 30.61
CA ILE A 233 -5.27 -26.17 30.28
C ILE A 233 -6.29 -25.03 30.33
N LEU A 234 -5.85 -23.78 30.49
CA LEU A 234 -6.72 -22.60 30.40
C LEU A 234 -7.37 -22.46 29.02
N GLY A 235 -6.67 -22.95 27.99
CA GLY A 235 -7.12 -23.04 26.61
C GLY A 235 -5.94 -22.94 25.64
N GLY A 236 -6.15 -23.28 24.38
CA GLY A 236 -5.10 -23.23 23.34
C GLY A 236 -4.58 -21.81 23.02
N TYR A 237 -5.11 -20.78 23.69
CA TYR A 237 -4.72 -19.37 23.52
C TYR A 237 -3.67 -18.90 24.53
N ALA A 238 -3.36 -19.69 25.56
CA ALA A 238 -2.57 -19.27 26.72
C ALA A 238 -1.33 -20.15 26.94
N THR A 239 -0.15 -19.55 27.00
CA THR A 239 1.14 -20.23 27.21
C THR A 239 1.89 -19.68 28.43
N VAL A 240 2.85 -20.45 28.94
CA VAL A 240 3.81 -20.02 29.95
C VAL A 240 5.21 -20.11 29.36
N ALA A 241 5.96 -19.01 29.48
CA ALA A 241 7.33 -18.84 29.03
C ALA A 241 7.56 -19.23 27.56
N LYS A 242 6.51 -19.23 26.74
CA LYS A 242 6.50 -19.70 25.34
C LYS A 242 6.87 -21.18 25.16
N THR A 243 6.97 -21.95 26.24
CA THR A 243 7.42 -23.35 26.21
C THR A 243 6.32 -24.34 26.57
N ASP A 244 5.32 -23.92 27.34
CA ASP A 244 4.30 -24.81 27.89
C ASP A 244 2.91 -24.19 27.81
N TRP A 245 1.88 -25.03 27.92
CA TRP A 245 0.50 -24.55 28.04
C TRP A 245 0.25 -24.00 29.44
N ALA A 246 -0.53 -22.92 29.53
CA ALA A 246 -0.91 -22.33 30.81
C ALA A 246 -2.04 -23.13 31.48
N THR A 247 -1.95 -23.30 32.80
CA THR A 247 -2.92 -24.02 33.62
C THR A 247 -3.26 -23.26 34.91
N SER A 248 -4.48 -23.42 35.37
CA SER A 248 -4.96 -23.08 36.72
C SER A 248 -5.42 -24.38 37.43
N VAL A 249 -6.69 -24.46 37.86
CA VAL A 249 -7.33 -25.64 38.45
C VAL A 249 -8.50 -26.13 37.60
N ALA A 250 -8.89 -27.41 37.76
CA ALA A 250 -9.99 -27.99 36.99
C ALA A 250 -11.37 -27.44 37.35
N SER A 251 -11.60 -27.09 38.62
CA SER A 251 -12.83 -26.48 39.10
C SER A 251 -12.57 -25.64 40.35
N GLY A 252 -13.40 -24.63 40.58
CA GLY A 252 -13.31 -23.75 41.75
C GLY A 252 -12.12 -22.79 41.72
N ALA A 253 -11.67 -22.37 40.53
CA ALA A 253 -10.68 -21.31 40.39
C ALA A 253 -11.20 -20.03 41.04
N ALA A 254 -10.59 -19.66 42.16
CA ALA A 254 -10.71 -18.37 42.80
C ALA A 254 -9.29 -17.97 43.22
N ASP A 255 -8.75 -16.93 42.59
CA ASP A 255 -7.38 -16.45 42.80
C ASP A 255 -6.30 -17.54 42.65
N THR A 256 -6.47 -18.44 41.68
CA THR A 256 -5.54 -19.57 41.51
C THR A 256 -4.34 -19.19 40.64
N PRO A 257 -3.10 -19.54 41.05
CA PRO A 257 -1.91 -19.21 40.26
C PRO A 257 -1.92 -19.86 38.89
N ILE A 258 -1.51 -19.08 37.89
CA ILE A 258 -1.30 -19.58 36.53
C ILE A 258 0.10 -20.20 36.44
N THR A 259 0.18 -21.48 36.08
CA THR A 259 1.43 -22.25 36.02
C THR A 259 1.56 -23.02 34.71
N ALA A 260 2.73 -23.57 34.44
CA ALA A 260 2.96 -24.42 33.27
C ALA A 260 2.30 -25.80 33.46
N LEU A 261 1.80 -26.41 32.38
CA LEU A 261 1.28 -27.78 32.42
C LEU A 261 2.38 -28.76 32.84
N GLY A 262 2.17 -29.44 33.97
CA GLY A 262 3.19 -30.32 34.55
C GLY A 262 3.37 -31.68 33.88
N ALA A 263 2.39 -32.16 33.08
CA ALA A 263 2.47 -33.46 32.42
C ALA A 263 1.73 -33.45 31.07
N TYR A 264 2.34 -34.10 30.09
CA TYR A 264 1.82 -34.29 28.74
C TYR A 264 1.63 -35.78 28.44
N ALA A 265 0.68 -36.09 27.57
CA ALA A 265 0.59 -37.40 26.95
C ALA A 265 1.66 -37.48 25.85
N VAL A 266 2.67 -38.35 26.01
CA VAL A 266 3.77 -38.44 25.03
C VAL A 266 3.33 -39.32 23.86
N ASP A 267 3.27 -38.73 22.66
CA ASP A 267 2.89 -39.40 21.40
C ASP A 267 1.59 -40.24 21.50
N ALA A 268 0.70 -39.88 22.41
CA ALA A 268 -0.56 -40.55 22.67
C ALA A 268 -1.74 -39.59 22.43
N TYR A 269 -2.59 -39.96 21.49
CA TYR A 269 -3.66 -39.12 20.95
C TYR A 269 -5.01 -39.66 21.43
N ALA A 270 -5.68 -38.94 22.32
CA ALA A 270 -7.02 -39.27 22.79
C ALA A 270 -7.76 -38.00 23.28
N SER A 271 -9.07 -38.10 23.46
CA SER A 271 -9.88 -37.01 24.04
C SER A 271 -9.31 -36.57 25.39
N GLY A 272 -9.15 -35.26 25.57
CA GLY A 272 -8.62 -34.63 26.77
C GLY A 272 -7.08 -34.59 26.85
N ASN A 273 -6.36 -35.33 25.99
CA ASN A 273 -4.90 -35.37 26.04
C ASN A 273 -4.30 -34.06 25.54
N ASN A 274 -3.38 -33.49 26.30
CA ASN A 274 -2.44 -32.50 25.78
C ASN A 274 -1.20 -33.28 25.33
N THR A 275 -1.00 -33.43 24.02
CA THR A 275 -0.01 -34.34 23.47
C THR A 275 1.31 -33.63 23.22
N ASP A 276 2.41 -34.17 23.76
CA ASP A 276 3.77 -33.78 23.36
C ASP A 276 4.26 -34.74 22.28
N VAL A 277 4.61 -34.20 21.13
CA VAL A 277 5.06 -34.97 19.96
C VAL A 277 6.57 -35.05 20.01
N THR A 278 7.09 -36.21 20.40
CA THR A 278 8.54 -36.38 20.65
C THR A 278 9.22 -37.27 19.62
N LEU A 279 8.45 -38.04 18.85
CA LEU A 279 8.99 -38.87 17.77
C LEU A 279 9.35 -38.04 16.54
N ALA A 280 10.40 -38.46 15.82
CA ALA A 280 10.81 -37.85 14.55
C ALA A 280 9.79 -38.13 13.44
N ALA A 281 9.13 -39.29 13.50
CA ALA A 281 8.02 -39.67 12.66
C ALA A 281 6.86 -40.12 13.55
N ALA A 282 6.01 -39.18 13.94
CA ALA A 282 4.84 -39.42 14.75
C ALA A 282 3.61 -39.68 13.86
N ASN A 283 2.67 -40.49 14.36
CA ASN A 283 1.43 -40.78 13.65
C ASN A 283 0.27 -40.88 14.64
N THR A 284 -0.86 -40.25 14.32
CA THR A 284 -2.05 -40.28 15.20
C THR A 284 -2.83 -41.60 15.12
N GLY A 285 -2.56 -42.43 14.11
CA GLY A 285 -3.13 -43.75 13.93
C GLY A 285 -4.65 -43.72 13.73
N LEU A 286 -5.36 -44.49 14.54
CA LEU A 286 -6.83 -44.53 14.58
C LEU A 286 -7.44 -43.57 15.61
N ALA A 287 -6.62 -42.75 16.26
CA ALA A 287 -7.14 -41.73 17.17
C ALA A 287 -8.07 -40.79 16.40
N THR A 288 -9.04 -40.22 17.11
CA THR A 288 -9.99 -39.26 16.54
C THR A 288 -9.84 -37.88 17.18
N LEU A 289 -9.22 -37.79 18.35
CA LEU A 289 -9.17 -36.58 19.16
C LEU A 289 -7.81 -36.42 19.82
N THR A 290 -7.39 -35.17 19.95
CA THR A 290 -6.45 -34.73 20.97
C THR A 290 -6.83 -33.31 21.41
N ASN A 291 -6.55 -32.93 22.65
CA ASN A 291 -6.90 -31.60 23.12
C ASN A 291 -5.99 -30.53 22.51
N SER A 292 -4.68 -30.78 22.51
CA SER A 292 -3.66 -29.86 22.00
C SER A 292 -2.41 -30.62 21.54
N LEU A 293 -1.60 -29.96 20.71
CA LEU A 293 -0.29 -30.46 20.28
C LEU A 293 0.83 -29.55 20.79
N ARG A 294 1.93 -30.15 21.24
CA ARG A 294 3.20 -29.48 21.55
C ARG A 294 4.35 -30.16 20.81
N PHE A 295 5.25 -29.34 20.28
CA PHE A 295 6.53 -29.75 19.71
C PHE A 295 7.64 -29.04 20.48
N ASN A 296 8.44 -29.81 21.22
CA ASN A 296 9.49 -29.27 22.09
C ASN A 296 10.83 -30.03 21.98
N ALA A 297 10.87 -31.13 21.23
CA ALA A 297 12.10 -31.88 21.02
C ALA A 297 13.03 -31.17 20.03
N SER A 298 14.33 -31.08 20.35
CA SER A 298 15.37 -30.52 19.46
C SER A 298 15.72 -31.48 18.33
N GLN A 299 14.78 -31.70 17.42
CA GLN A 299 14.93 -32.58 16.26
C GLN A 299 13.92 -32.19 15.16
N ALA A 300 14.16 -32.69 13.95
CA ALA A 300 13.15 -32.64 12.90
C ALA A 300 12.02 -33.62 13.24
N THR A 301 10.78 -33.15 13.11
CA THR A 301 9.59 -33.95 13.43
C THR A 301 8.57 -33.83 12.32
N THR A 302 8.08 -34.98 11.86
CA THR A 302 6.90 -35.08 11.01
C THR A 302 5.79 -35.77 11.78
N LEU A 303 4.67 -35.09 11.96
CA LEU A 303 3.42 -35.65 12.47
C LEU A 303 2.48 -35.96 11.29
N THR A 304 2.19 -37.23 11.08
CA THR A 304 1.19 -37.66 10.10
C THR A 304 -0.18 -37.85 10.76
N ILE A 305 -1.16 -37.02 10.37
CA ILE A 305 -2.55 -37.12 10.78
C ILE A 305 -3.19 -38.33 10.09
N GLY A 306 -3.63 -39.31 10.88
CA GLY A 306 -4.36 -40.48 10.41
C GLY A 306 -5.76 -40.14 9.89
N ALA A 307 -6.28 -40.98 8.99
CA ALA A 307 -7.55 -40.75 8.29
C ALA A 307 -8.76 -40.53 9.23
N ALA A 308 -8.71 -41.14 10.43
CA ALA A 308 -9.77 -41.00 11.43
C ALA A 308 -9.82 -39.60 12.08
N MET A 309 -8.74 -38.81 12.08
CA MET A 309 -8.65 -37.47 12.70
C MET A 309 -9.09 -36.30 11.79
N GLY A 310 -9.31 -36.55 10.49
CA GLY A 310 -9.56 -35.50 9.49
C GLY A 310 -10.91 -35.59 8.78
N VAL A 311 -11.89 -36.30 9.36
CA VAL A 311 -13.23 -36.46 8.78
C VAL A 311 -14.09 -35.24 9.08
N GLN A 312 -14.39 -34.45 8.06
CA GLN A 312 -15.23 -33.25 8.17
C GLN A 312 -16.61 -33.59 8.75
N GLY A 313 -17.13 -32.75 9.65
CA GLY A 313 -18.48 -32.90 10.20
C GLY A 313 -18.61 -33.95 11.31
N THR A 314 -17.49 -34.52 11.78
CA THR A 314 -17.46 -35.47 12.91
C THR A 314 -16.75 -34.84 14.13
N ALA A 315 -17.03 -35.31 15.35
CA ALA A 315 -16.42 -34.81 16.60
C ALA A 315 -14.97 -35.30 16.74
N VAL A 316 -14.13 -34.83 15.83
CA VAL A 316 -12.81 -35.36 15.53
C VAL A 316 -11.88 -34.18 15.24
N GLY A 317 -10.67 -34.16 15.81
CA GLY A 317 -9.70 -33.10 15.63
C GLY A 317 -9.14 -32.53 16.93
N LEU A 318 -8.70 -31.27 16.90
CA LEU A 318 -8.18 -30.54 18.06
C LEU A 318 -9.32 -29.97 18.92
N GLN A 319 -9.38 -30.30 20.21
CA GLN A 319 -10.46 -29.81 21.08
C GLN A 319 -10.24 -28.37 21.54
N SER A 320 -9.00 -27.99 21.84
CA SER A 320 -8.64 -26.61 22.21
C SER A 320 -8.22 -25.74 21.01
N GLY A 321 -7.99 -26.37 19.86
CA GLY A 321 -7.41 -25.74 18.66
C GLY A 321 -5.91 -25.44 18.75
N GLY A 322 -5.26 -25.67 19.91
CA GLY A 322 -3.89 -25.25 20.17
C GLY A 322 -2.80 -26.16 19.57
N ILE A 323 -1.86 -25.53 18.86
CA ILE A 323 -0.59 -26.10 18.40
C ILE A 323 0.53 -25.21 18.94
N LEU A 324 1.44 -25.76 19.73
CA LEU A 324 2.58 -25.06 20.32
C LEU A 324 3.90 -25.60 19.78
N VAL A 325 4.66 -24.78 19.09
CA VAL A 325 6.05 -25.07 18.67
C VAL A 325 6.98 -24.15 19.46
N THR A 326 7.80 -24.77 20.31
CA THR A 326 8.63 -24.04 21.27
C THR A 326 9.99 -23.70 20.68
N PRO A 327 10.72 -22.71 21.24
CA PRO A 327 12.10 -22.42 20.83
C PRO A 327 13.06 -23.61 20.96
N SER A 328 12.76 -24.60 21.81
CA SER A 328 13.58 -25.80 22.03
C SER A 328 13.71 -26.68 20.78
N VAL A 329 12.79 -26.56 19.82
CA VAL A 329 12.89 -27.26 18.52
C VAL A 329 14.11 -26.81 17.72
N GLY A 330 14.64 -25.60 17.93
CA GLY A 330 15.86 -25.13 17.27
C GLY A 330 15.72 -25.02 15.74
N ALA A 331 16.80 -25.21 14.99
CA ALA A 331 16.82 -25.02 13.53
C ALA A 331 16.10 -26.13 12.73
N PHE A 332 15.40 -27.04 13.41
CA PHE A 332 14.75 -28.17 12.77
C PHE A 332 13.34 -27.81 12.28
N ALA A 333 12.94 -28.45 11.17
CA ALA A 333 11.59 -28.34 10.65
C ALA A 333 10.61 -29.20 11.47
N THR A 334 9.43 -28.63 11.74
CA THR A 334 8.26 -29.38 12.21
C THR A 334 7.26 -29.44 11.07
N ILE A 335 6.83 -30.65 10.68
CA ILE A 335 5.93 -30.87 9.54
C ILE A 335 4.65 -31.56 10.04
N ILE A 336 3.48 -31.06 9.65
CA ILE A 336 2.18 -31.71 9.86
C ILE A 336 1.62 -32.11 8.49
N SER A 337 1.38 -33.40 8.27
CA SER A 337 0.95 -33.95 6.97
C SER A 337 -0.12 -35.02 7.13
N GLY A 338 -0.65 -35.53 6.01
CA GLY A 338 -1.64 -36.60 6.00
C GLY A 338 -3.07 -36.08 5.86
N ALA A 339 -4.00 -36.62 6.67
CA ALA A 339 -5.41 -36.23 6.64
C ALA A 339 -5.62 -34.76 7.04
N PRO A 340 -6.81 -34.18 6.78
CA PRO A 340 -7.08 -32.80 7.12
C PRO A 340 -6.91 -32.48 8.61
N LEU A 341 -6.46 -31.26 8.89
CA LEU A 341 -6.40 -30.67 10.23
C LEU A 341 -7.68 -29.87 10.48
N GLN A 342 -8.41 -30.19 11.55
CA GLN A 342 -9.65 -29.51 11.93
C GLN A 342 -9.82 -29.47 13.46
N ASN A 343 -10.75 -28.66 13.93
CA ASN A 343 -11.16 -28.62 15.33
C ASN A 343 -12.32 -29.58 15.60
N ALA A 344 -12.37 -30.10 16.83
CA ALA A 344 -13.31 -31.14 17.24
C ALA A 344 -14.72 -30.63 17.63
N ALA A 345 -14.89 -29.33 17.90
CA ALA A 345 -16.18 -28.77 18.34
C ALA A 345 -16.97 -28.17 17.18
N SER A 346 -18.30 -28.22 17.23
CA SER A 346 -19.21 -27.58 16.26
C SER A 346 -19.49 -26.11 16.56
N THR A 347 -18.53 -25.40 17.18
CA THR A 347 -18.68 -24.00 17.58
C THR A 347 -18.28 -23.09 16.43
N VAL A 348 -19.16 -22.14 16.10
CA VAL A 348 -18.87 -21.09 15.10
C VAL A 348 -17.66 -20.28 15.56
N ASN A 349 -16.72 -20.08 14.64
CA ASN A 349 -15.47 -19.35 14.85
C ASN A 349 -14.44 -20.02 15.77
N LEU A 350 -14.61 -21.30 16.17
CA LEU A 350 -13.51 -22.00 16.84
C LEU A 350 -12.31 -22.08 15.89
N GLU A 351 -11.18 -21.58 16.34
CA GLU A 351 -9.99 -21.37 15.53
C GLU A 351 -8.90 -22.41 15.78
N THR A 352 -8.11 -22.69 14.75
CA THR A 352 -6.81 -23.36 14.93
C THR A 352 -5.81 -22.30 15.39
N ILE A 353 -5.22 -22.48 16.57
CA ILE A 353 -4.31 -21.50 17.19
C ILE A 353 -2.89 -22.06 17.13
N ILE A 354 -2.05 -21.41 16.32
CA ILE A 354 -0.65 -21.79 16.13
C ILE A 354 0.22 -20.80 16.91
N HIS A 355 0.85 -21.31 17.96
CA HIS A 355 1.94 -20.65 18.68
C HIS A 355 3.26 -21.14 18.09
N GLN A 356 3.82 -20.36 17.17
CA GLN A 356 5.12 -20.67 16.58
C GLN A 356 6.17 -19.73 17.15
N HIS A 357 6.70 -20.12 18.31
CA HIS A 357 7.71 -19.36 19.03
C HIS A 357 9.14 -19.72 18.61
N ASN A 358 9.32 -20.76 17.79
CA ASN A 358 10.61 -21.11 17.22
C ASN A 358 10.94 -20.20 16.03
N THR A 359 11.91 -19.32 16.19
CA THR A 359 12.40 -18.44 15.12
C THR A 359 13.56 -19.04 14.33
N ALA A 360 14.14 -20.15 14.79
CA ALA A 360 15.28 -20.80 14.14
C ALA A 360 14.83 -21.84 13.09
N GLY A 361 13.66 -22.44 13.28
CA GLY A 361 13.08 -23.44 12.38
C GLY A 361 11.71 -23.00 11.81
N PHE A 362 11.16 -23.83 10.93
CA PHE A 362 9.84 -23.62 10.32
C PHE A 362 8.83 -24.62 10.86
N LEU A 363 7.56 -24.20 10.94
CA LEU A 363 6.43 -25.11 10.99
C LEU A 363 5.82 -25.18 9.59
N GLU A 364 5.80 -26.35 8.97
CA GLU A 364 5.15 -26.62 7.70
C GLU A 364 3.88 -27.44 7.94
N ILE A 365 2.79 -27.06 7.28
CA ILE A 365 1.52 -27.78 7.32
C ILE A 365 1.14 -28.13 5.87
N ASP A 366 1.35 -29.40 5.53
CA ASP A 366 0.94 -30.00 4.26
C ASP A 366 -0.51 -30.47 4.30
N SER A 367 -1.00 -30.84 5.49
CA SER A 367 -2.41 -31.18 5.69
C SER A 367 -3.32 -30.01 5.32
N VAL A 368 -4.46 -30.31 4.68
CA VAL A 368 -5.52 -29.32 4.45
C VAL A 368 -6.10 -28.89 5.80
N ILE A 369 -6.06 -27.61 6.11
CA ILE A 369 -6.83 -27.02 7.22
C ILE A 369 -8.26 -26.79 6.71
N GLN A 370 -9.26 -27.34 7.40
CA GLN A 370 -10.66 -27.32 6.94
C GLN A 370 -11.65 -26.98 8.04
N ASN A 371 -12.83 -26.52 7.64
CA ASN A 371 -13.94 -26.30 8.56
C ASN A 371 -14.28 -27.56 9.37
N ASN A 372 -14.53 -27.38 10.67
CA ASN A 372 -14.99 -28.41 11.61
C ASN A 372 -16.29 -29.09 11.16
N THR A 373 -17.24 -28.32 10.62
CA THR A 373 -18.43 -28.82 9.91
C THR A 373 -18.70 -27.96 8.68
N LEU A 374 -19.45 -28.49 7.70
CA LEU A 374 -19.80 -27.74 6.48
C LEU A 374 -20.51 -26.40 6.76
N ALA A 375 -21.23 -26.28 7.87
CA ALA A 375 -22.03 -25.10 8.21
C ALA A 375 -21.34 -24.11 9.17
N THR A 376 -20.13 -24.43 9.65
CA THR A 376 -19.47 -23.70 10.73
C THR A 376 -18.09 -23.25 10.28
N ALA A 377 -17.88 -21.94 10.20
CA ALA A 377 -16.59 -21.38 9.79
C ALA A 377 -15.53 -21.63 10.89
N GLN A 378 -14.41 -22.25 10.51
CA GLN A 378 -13.20 -22.37 11.34
C GLN A 378 -12.26 -21.19 11.06
N GLY A 379 -11.79 -20.52 12.12
CA GLY A 379 -10.75 -19.49 12.01
C GLY A 379 -9.32 -20.05 12.07
N LEU A 380 -8.34 -19.20 11.78
CA LEU A 380 -6.91 -19.50 11.94
C LEU A 380 -6.25 -18.34 12.68
N THR A 381 -5.66 -18.61 13.84
CA THR A 381 -4.84 -17.65 14.58
C THR A 381 -3.39 -18.08 14.59
N LYS A 382 -2.50 -17.15 14.28
CA LYS A 382 -1.05 -17.33 14.34
C LYS A 382 -0.42 -16.27 15.24
N THR A 383 0.37 -16.74 16.21
CA THR A 383 1.15 -15.92 17.15
C THR A 383 2.59 -16.46 17.26
N GLY A 384 3.49 -15.67 17.85
CA GLY A 384 4.92 -15.95 17.92
C GLY A 384 5.67 -15.47 16.67
N ALA A 385 6.92 -15.04 16.86
CA ALA A 385 7.74 -14.46 15.79
C ALA A 385 8.20 -15.45 14.72
N GLY A 386 8.05 -16.76 14.93
CA GLY A 386 8.47 -17.77 13.97
C GLY A 386 7.53 -17.89 12.76
N LYS A 387 8.00 -18.62 11.75
CA LYS A 387 7.34 -18.74 10.44
C LYS A 387 6.56 -20.05 10.30
N VAL A 388 5.37 -19.93 9.69
CA VAL A 388 4.51 -21.05 9.29
C VAL A 388 4.41 -21.08 7.77
N ILE A 389 4.60 -22.26 7.18
CA ILE A 389 4.39 -22.53 5.76
C ILE A 389 3.12 -23.38 5.63
N LEU A 390 2.15 -22.87 4.89
CA LEU A 390 0.91 -23.56 4.54
C LEU A 390 1.02 -24.06 3.10
N ASN A 391 1.21 -25.37 2.95
CA ASN A 391 1.40 -26.00 1.66
C ASN A 391 0.13 -26.70 1.15
N GLY A 392 -0.84 -26.96 2.03
CA GLY A 392 -2.14 -27.54 1.69
C GLY A 392 -3.07 -26.62 0.88
N LEU A 393 -4.08 -27.21 0.26
CA LEU A 393 -5.23 -26.52 -0.34
C LEU A 393 -6.31 -26.29 0.72
N ASN A 394 -6.06 -25.32 1.60
CA ASN A 394 -6.89 -25.08 2.79
C ASN A 394 -8.33 -24.65 2.42
N THR A 395 -9.32 -25.12 3.17
CA THR A 395 -10.76 -24.90 2.91
C THR A 395 -11.52 -24.26 4.07
N PHE A 396 -10.84 -23.93 5.17
CA PHE A 396 -11.45 -23.18 6.26
C PHE A 396 -11.93 -21.80 5.78
N SER A 397 -12.99 -21.25 6.39
CA SER A 397 -13.62 -20.00 5.92
C SER A 397 -13.80 -18.92 6.98
N GLY A 398 -13.29 -19.13 8.19
CA GLY A 398 -13.34 -18.14 9.26
C GLY A 398 -12.28 -17.04 9.12
N VAL A 399 -12.14 -16.24 10.18
CA VAL A 399 -11.17 -15.15 10.28
C VAL A 399 -9.74 -15.70 10.28
N VAL A 400 -8.85 -15.04 9.56
CA VAL A 400 -7.39 -15.22 9.69
C VAL A 400 -6.85 -14.11 10.58
N ASN A 401 -6.34 -14.47 11.74
CA ASN A 401 -5.67 -13.57 12.67
C ASN A 401 -4.17 -13.87 12.64
N LEU A 402 -3.38 -12.92 12.15
CA LEU A 402 -1.94 -13.02 12.12
C LEU A 402 -1.36 -11.93 13.03
N TYR A 403 -1.01 -12.30 14.26
CA TYR A 403 -0.59 -11.34 15.28
C TYR A 403 0.92 -11.08 15.30
N GLU A 404 1.73 -12.08 14.92
CA GLU A 404 3.19 -12.01 14.89
C GLU A 404 3.78 -12.99 13.87
N GLY A 405 4.99 -12.68 13.40
CA GLY A 405 5.76 -13.54 12.53
C GLY A 405 5.18 -13.62 11.11
N GLU A 406 5.37 -14.76 10.46
CA GLU A 406 4.99 -14.94 9.05
C GLU A 406 4.09 -16.17 8.86
N ILE A 407 3.05 -16.00 8.04
CA ILE A 407 2.41 -17.11 7.30
C ILE A 407 2.85 -16.99 5.85
N GLN A 408 3.44 -18.05 5.31
CA GLN A 408 3.70 -18.21 3.89
C GLN A 408 2.75 -19.25 3.29
N VAL A 409 2.08 -18.90 2.19
CA VAL A 409 1.21 -19.79 1.42
C VAL A 409 1.98 -20.29 0.21
N GLY A 410 2.26 -21.58 0.19
CA GLY A 410 3.14 -22.24 -0.77
C GLY A 410 4.61 -22.21 -0.38
N GLY A 411 5.43 -23.00 -1.08
CA GLY A 411 6.77 -23.38 -0.64
C GLY A 411 6.78 -24.55 0.34
N THR A 412 7.99 -24.97 0.72
CA THR A 412 8.21 -26.01 1.75
C THR A 412 9.31 -25.57 2.72
N ALA A 413 9.44 -26.21 3.87
CA ALA A 413 10.52 -25.94 4.80
C ALA A 413 11.91 -26.17 4.16
N ALA A 414 12.02 -27.14 3.25
CA ALA A 414 13.26 -27.44 2.53
C ALA A 414 13.52 -26.49 1.35
N ALA A 415 12.47 -25.94 0.73
CA ALA A 415 12.56 -25.05 -0.42
C ALA A 415 11.56 -23.88 -0.29
N PRO A 416 11.78 -22.96 0.67
CA PRO A 416 10.81 -21.91 0.99
C PRO A 416 10.65 -20.86 -0.11
N THR A 417 11.54 -20.83 -1.10
CA THR A 417 11.50 -19.90 -2.24
C THR A 417 11.02 -20.54 -3.54
N VAL A 418 10.53 -21.78 -3.49
CA VAL A 418 9.99 -22.50 -4.67
C VAL A 418 8.49 -22.59 -4.53
N ALA A 419 7.75 -22.04 -5.49
CA ALA A 419 6.29 -22.07 -5.43
C ALA A 419 5.72 -23.49 -5.49
N THR A 420 4.69 -23.74 -4.69
CA THR A 420 3.92 -25.00 -4.67
C THR A 420 2.43 -24.72 -4.89
N ASN A 421 1.63 -25.76 -5.15
CA ASN A 421 0.20 -25.59 -5.37
C ASN A 421 -0.53 -25.51 -4.03
N SER A 422 -0.69 -24.29 -3.50
CA SER A 422 -1.24 -24.06 -2.17
C SER A 422 -2.27 -22.94 -2.17
N TYR A 423 -3.11 -22.92 -1.13
CA TYR A 423 -4.19 -21.96 -0.99
C TYR A 423 -4.37 -21.59 0.48
N LEU A 424 -4.63 -20.31 0.79
CA LEU A 424 -4.69 -19.88 2.19
C LEU A 424 -5.92 -20.42 2.92
N SER A 425 -7.09 -20.27 2.33
CA SER A 425 -8.40 -20.56 2.94
C SER A 425 -9.49 -20.60 1.87
N GLY A 426 -10.59 -21.33 2.09
CA GLY A 426 -11.68 -21.55 1.11
C GLY A 426 -11.29 -22.33 -0.16
N VAL A 427 -12.21 -22.94 -0.92
CA VAL A 427 -11.94 -23.34 -2.34
C VAL A 427 -13.25 -23.30 -3.16
N ALA A 428 -13.11 -22.69 -4.34
CA ALA A 428 -13.81 -22.79 -5.63
C ALA A 428 -15.36 -22.69 -5.73
N VAL A 429 -15.76 -21.64 -6.45
CA VAL A 429 -17.02 -21.40 -7.20
C VAL A 429 -18.21 -20.82 -6.41
N GLY A 430 -18.29 -19.49 -6.39
CA GLY A 430 -19.47 -18.71 -5.98
C GLY A 430 -19.09 -17.33 -5.46
N THR A 431 -19.96 -16.34 -5.64
CA THR A 431 -19.81 -14.88 -5.41
C THR A 431 -19.48 -14.44 -3.96
N GLY A 432 -18.48 -15.01 -3.29
CA GLY A 432 -18.15 -14.68 -1.90
C GLY A 432 -16.67 -14.84 -1.53
N ASN A 433 -16.30 -14.21 -0.42
CA ASN A 433 -14.94 -14.19 0.10
C ASN A 433 -14.51 -15.57 0.64
N ALA A 434 -13.23 -15.89 0.46
CA ALA A 434 -12.68 -17.18 0.88
C ALA A 434 -12.53 -17.32 2.41
N SER A 435 -12.35 -16.18 3.11
CA SER A 435 -12.39 -16.02 4.57
C SER A 435 -13.35 -14.88 4.94
N THR A 436 -13.66 -14.69 6.21
CA THR A 436 -14.48 -13.54 6.65
C THR A 436 -13.67 -12.24 6.80
N ALA A 437 -12.43 -12.33 7.26
CA ALA A 437 -11.51 -11.21 7.40
C ALA A 437 -10.06 -11.68 7.51
N TRP A 438 -9.11 -10.81 7.14
CA TRP A 438 -7.68 -10.96 7.44
C TRP A 438 -7.23 -9.83 8.36
N ASN A 439 -6.85 -10.19 9.59
CA ASN A 439 -6.37 -9.25 10.59
C ASN A 439 -4.85 -9.40 10.73
N LEU A 440 -4.11 -8.42 10.19
CA LEU A 440 -2.65 -8.44 10.12
C LEU A 440 -2.08 -7.47 11.17
N GLY A 441 -1.58 -8.01 12.29
CA GLY A 441 -0.95 -7.22 13.35
C GLY A 441 0.37 -6.58 12.91
N ILE A 442 0.78 -5.50 13.58
CA ILE A 442 2.07 -4.85 13.30
C ILE A 442 3.25 -5.84 13.42
N GLY A 443 4.17 -5.79 12.46
CA GLY A 443 5.34 -6.69 12.40
C GLY A 443 5.00 -8.11 11.94
N SER A 444 3.77 -8.37 11.50
CA SER A 444 3.39 -9.63 10.89
C SER A 444 3.47 -9.58 9.36
N THR A 445 3.58 -10.74 8.71
CA THR A 445 3.64 -10.84 7.24
C THR A 445 2.79 -12.01 6.73
N LEU A 446 1.86 -11.72 5.82
CA LEU A 446 1.18 -12.71 5.01
C LEU A 446 1.85 -12.74 3.62
N ARG A 447 2.42 -13.89 3.27
CA ARG A 447 3.22 -14.08 2.05
C ARG A 447 2.60 -15.13 1.14
N PHE A 448 2.57 -14.86 -0.16
CA PHE A 448 2.09 -15.76 -1.20
C PHE A 448 3.21 -16.13 -2.16
N LEU A 449 3.43 -17.44 -2.31
CA LEU A 449 4.34 -18.05 -3.25
C LEU A 449 3.70 -19.36 -3.77
N THR A 450 2.60 -19.21 -4.49
CA THR A 450 1.79 -20.35 -4.96
C THR A 450 1.79 -20.48 -6.48
N THR A 451 1.71 -21.71 -6.98
CA THR A 451 1.44 -22.02 -8.40
C THR A 451 -0.06 -22.08 -8.71
N ASN A 452 -0.93 -21.98 -7.70
CA ASN A 452 -2.38 -22.06 -7.87
C ASN A 452 -2.91 -20.79 -8.53
N THR A 453 -3.47 -20.90 -9.72
CA THR A 453 -4.01 -19.77 -10.51
C THR A 453 -5.50 -19.51 -10.29
N THR A 454 -6.14 -20.22 -9.36
CA THR A 454 -7.53 -19.97 -8.98
C THR A 454 -7.65 -18.56 -8.41
N VAL A 455 -8.68 -17.83 -8.82
CA VAL A 455 -8.95 -16.48 -8.30
C VAL A 455 -9.31 -16.58 -6.82
N TYR A 456 -8.42 -16.05 -5.99
CA TYR A 456 -8.62 -15.90 -4.56
C TYR A 456 -9.31 -14.57 -4.30
N ASN A 457 -10.59 -14.59 -3.89
CA ASN A 457 -11.25 -13.36 -3.45
C ASN A 457 -10.81 -13.01 -2.03
N THR A 458 -10.02 -11.96 -1.89
CA THR A 458 -9.51 -11.51 -0.60
C THR A 458 -10.66 -10.96 0.24
N PRO A 459 -10.80 -11.35 1.52
CA PRO A 459 -11.75 -10.68 2.38
C PRO A 459 -11.29 -9.27 2.74
N ALA A 460 -12.12 -8.54 3.49
CA ALA A 460 -11.69 -7.34 4.19
C ALA A 460 -10.39 -7.57 4.97
N ILE A 461 -9.37 -6.78 4.65
CA ILE A 461 -8.05 -6.78 5.26
C ILE A 461 -7.99 -5.62 6.26
N THR A 462 -7.44 -5.86 7.44
CA THR A 462 -7.26 -4.84 8.47
C THR A 462 -5.90 -4.94 9.14
N GLY A 463 -5.47 -3.84 9.77
CA GLY A 463 -4.23 -3.76 10.55
C GLY A 463 -3.04 -3.22 9.75
N ASP A 464 -1.85 -3.48 10.26
CA ASP A 464 -0.59 -2.82 9.87
C ASP A 464 0.51 -3.83 9.52
N GLY A 465 0.16 -5.11 9.39
CA GLY A 465 1.06 -6.14 8.88
C GLY A 465 1.29 -6.04 7.37
N ASN A 466 2.24 -6.81 6.86
CA ASN A 466 2.61 -6.76 5.45
C ASN A 466 1.89 -7.84 4.64
N LEU A 467 1.53 -7.52 3.40
CA LEU A 467 1.09 -8.48 2.39
C LEU A 467 2.15 -8.57 1.28
N ILE A 468 2.63 -9.77 0.99
CA ILE A 468 3.70 -9.98 0.00
C ILE A 468 3.29 -11.07 -1.00
N LEU A 469 3.43 -10.79 -2.29
CA LEU A 469 3.39 -11.79 -3.36
C LEU A 469 4.80 -11.88 -3.94
N ASP A 470 5.47 -13.01 -3.75
CA ASP A 470 6.87 -13.16 -4.12
C ASP A 470 7.12 -13.35 -5.62
N ALA A 471 8.38 -13.17 -6.02
CA ALA A 471 8.82 -13.54 -7.36
C ALA A 471 8.59 -15.04 -7.58
N GLY A 472 8.01 -15.40 -8.74
CA GLY A 472 7.60 -16.78 -9.03
C GLY A 472 6.21 -17.16 -8.51
N ASN A 473 5.53 -16.29 -7.75
CA ASN A 473 4.12 -16.47 -7.45
C ASN A 473 3.30 -16.41 -8.76
N GLN A 474 2.42 -17.38 -8.95
CA GLN A 474 1.45 -17.44 -10.06
C GLN A 474 0.01 -17.23 -9.58
N GLY A 475 -0.17 -17.04 -8.27
CA GLY A 475 -1.45 -16.76 -7.62
C GLY A 475 -2.20 -15.57 -8.21
N VAL A 476 -3.53 -15.66 -8.17
CA VAL A 476 -4.43 -14.59 -8.60
C VAL A 476 -5.23 -14.09 -7.39
N LEU A 477 -4.98 -12.87 -6.94
CA LEU A 477 -5.73 -12.26 -5.83
C LEU A 477 -6.69 -11.19 -6.38
N LEU A 478 -7.97 -11.30 -6.04
CA LEU A 478 -9.00 -10.29 -6.29
C LEU A 478 -9.20 -9.45 -5.03
N PHE A 479 -8.99 -8.15 -5.16
CA PHE A 479 -9.32 -7.14 -4.17
C PHE A 479 -10.58 -6.41 -4.63
N ASP A 480 -11.73 -6.77 -4.06
CA ASP A 480 -13.03 -6.14 -4.35
C ASP A 480 -13.77 -5.61 -3.10
N ASP A 481 -13.16 -5.76 -1.93
CA ASP A 481 -13.65 -5.27 -0.64
C ASP A 481 -13.09 -3.90 -0.27
N ASN A 482 -13.70 -3.26 0.73
CA ASN A 482 -13.16 -2.02 1.32
C ASN A 482 -12.09 -2.35 2.38
N ASN A 483 -10.83 -2.03 2.07
CA ASN A 483 -9.68 -2.23 2.94
C ASN A 483 -9.18 -0.93 3.60
N ASP A 484 -10.06 0.06 3.83
CA ASP A 484 -9.72 1.34 4.47
C ASP A 484 -9.00 1.22 5.83
N ASN A 485 -9.19 0.10 6.53
CA ASN A 485 -8.56 -0.20 7.81
C ASN A 485 -7.27 -1.00 7.69
N PHE A 486 -6.76 -1.21 6.48
CA PHE A 486 -5.45 -1.79 6.23
C PHE A 486 -4.44 -0.68 5.94
N TYR A 487 -3.50 -0.47 6.87
CA TYR A 487 -2.48 0.57 6.82
C TYR A 487 -1.09 0.01 6.52
N GLY A 488 -0.97 -1.32 6.40
CA GLY A 488 0.28 -2.00 6.09
C GLY A 488 0.74 -1.84 4.65
N ASP A 489 1.96 -2.32 4.41
CA ASP A 489 2.55 -2.32 3.08
C ASP A 489 2.10 -3.54 2.28
N ILE A 490 1.93 -3.34 0.97
CA ILE A 490 1.72 -4.42 0.01
C ILE A 490 2.91 -4.47 -0.94
N THR A 491 3.53 -5.63 -1.09
CA THR A 491 4.62 -5.84 -2.05
C THR A 491 4.22 -6.88 -3.08
N PHE A 492 4.21 -6.48 -4.35
CA PHE A 492 4.01 -7.37 -5.47
C PHE A 492 5.33 -7.57 -6.21
N SER A 493 5.83 -8.80 -6.21
CA SER A 493 7.01 -9.23 -6.97
C SER A 493 6.69 -10.29 -8.04
N GLY A 494 5.43 -10.73 -8.09
CA GLY A 494 4.89 -11.72 -9.02
C GLY A 494 3.36 -11.85 -8.85
N GLY A 495 2.76 -12.77 -9.60
CA GLY A 495 1.33 -13.07 -9.54
C GLY A 495 0.45 -12.11 -10.36
N THR A 496 -0.87 -12.29 -10.22
CA THR A 496 -1.89 -11.46 -10.84
C THR A 496 -2.78 -10.82 -9.78
N ILE A 497 -2.93 -9.51 -9.86
CA ILE A 497 -3.78 -8.72 -8.98
C ILE A 497 -5.00 -8.30 -9.77
N ARG A 498 -6.19 -8.56 -9.24
CA ARG A 498 -7.45 -8.06 -9.78
C ARG A 498 -8.02 -7.02 -8.84
N MET A 499 -8.54 -5.94 -9.40
CA MET A 499 -9.25 -4.91 -8.65
C MET A 499 -10.66 -4.74 -9.20
N ALA A 500 -11.63 -4.61 -8.31
CA ALA A 500 -13.01 -4.35 -8.70
C ALA A 500 -13.71 -3.47 -7.66
N ASN A 501 -14.64 -2.65 -8.11
CA ASN A 501 -15.75 -2.06 -7.33
C ASN A 501 -15.41 -1.10 -6.17
N GLN A 502 -14.16 -1.05 -5.69
CA GLN A 502 -13.76 -0.27 -4.52
C GLN A 502 -12.45 0.50 -4.75
N ALA A 503 -12.46 1.80 -4.46
CA ALA A 503 -11.28 2.66 -4.56
C ALA A 503 -10.16 2.25 -3.57
N GLN A 504 -10.59 1.76 -2.41
CA GLN A 504 -9.75 1.43 -1.26
C GLN A 504 -9.43 -0.07 -1.19
N ALA A 505 -9.60 -0.79 -2.30
CA ALA A 505 -9.34 -2.22 -2.42
C ALA A 505 -7.89 -2.60 -2.07
N LEU A 506 -6.93 -1.73 -2.38
CA LEU A 506 -5.51 -1.95 -2.06
C LEU A 506 -5.10 -1.39 -0.68
N GLY A 507 -6.06 -0.98 0.15
CA GLY A 507 -5.80 -0.46 1.47
C GLY A 507 -5.75 1.07 1.56
N ASN A 508 -5.42 1.55 2.76
CA ASN A 508 -5.33 2.96 3.09
C ASN A 508 -4.09 3.62 2.47
N VAL A 509 -4.13 4.95 2.31
CA VAL A 509 -3.01 5.77 1.81
C VAL A 509 -1.77 5.73 2.69
N ARG A 510 -1.85 5.25 3.94
CA ARG A 510 -0.74 5.32 4.89
C ARG A 510 0.37 4.31 4.69
N GLY A 511 0.03 3.13 4.17
CA GLY A 511 1.03 2.16 3.71
C GLY A 511 1.42 2.44 2.27
N ASN A 512 2.47 1.80 1.79
CA ASN A 512 2.88 1.82 0.39
C ASN A 512 2.41 0.55 -0.34
N MET A 513 2.22 0.66 -1.64
CA MET A 513 2.21 -0.46 -2.57
C MET A 513 3.56 -0.47 -3.27
N THR A 514 4.28 -1.58 -3.26
CA THR A 514 5.56 -1.73 -3.94
C THR A 514 5.42 -2.73 -5.08
N VAL A 515 5.82 -2.35 -6.28
CA VAL A 515 5.89 -3.22 -7.46
C VAL A 515 7.36 -3.51 -7.77
N SER A 516 7.70 -4.78 -7.77
CA SER A 516 9.04 -5.30 -8.10
C SER A 516 8.92 -6.35 -9.20
N ASN A 517 9.95 -6.52 -10.03
CA ASN A 517 9.95 -7.48 -11.14
C ASN A 517 8.70 -7.35 -12.03
N SER A 518 8.23 -8.45 -12.62
CA SER A 518 7.04 -8.47 -13.46
C SER A 518 5.79 -8.82 -12.67
N VAL A 519 4.81 -7.92 -12.68
CA VAL A 519 3.52 -8.09 -11.99
C VAL A 519 2.38 -7.86 -12.96
N ASN A 520 1.30 -8.65 -12.84
CA ASN A 520 0.11 -8.53 -13.65
C ASN A 520 -1.03 -7.86 -12.89
N PHE A 521 -1.72 -6.92 -13.54
CA PHE A 521 -2.89 -6.20 -13.04
C PHE A 521 -4.08 -6.38 -13.98
N ILE A 522 -5.24 -6.58 -13.38
CA ILE A 522 -6.53 -6.62 -14.07
C ILE A 522 -7.47 -5.68 -13.33
N PHE A 523 -8.09 -4.77 -14.08
CA PHE A 523 -9.21 -3.99 -13.58
C PHE A 523 -10.47 -4.68 -14.08
N ASN A 524 -11.35 -5.12 -13.20
CA ASN A 524 -12.63 -5.75 -13.59
C ASN A 524 -13.73 -4.69 -13.82
N SER A 525 -13.56 -3.51 -13.23
CA SER A 525 -14.40 -2.32 -13.38
C SER A 525 -13.52 -1.07 -13.27
N ALA A 526 -14.09 0.10 -13.56
CA ALA A 526 -13.37 1.36 -13.42
C ALA A 526 -13.08 1.60 -11.94
N VAL A 527 -11.80 1.64 -11.58
CA VAL A 527 -11.36 1.82 -10.20
C VAL A 527 -10.31 2.91 -10.15
N THR A 528 -10.45 3.82 -9.21
CA THR A 528 -9.42 4.82 -8.87
C THR A 528 -8.86 4.49 -7.51
N SER A 529 -7.58 4.14 -7.42
CA SER A 529 -6.89 3.92 -6.16
C SER A 529 -5.97 5.08 -5.84
N ASN A 530 -6.10 5.60 -4.61
CA ASN A 530 -5.25 6.66 -4.07
C ASN A 530 -4.01 6.12 -3.33
N LYS A 531 -3.78 4.81 -3.35
CA LYS A 531 -2.65 4.16 -2.69
C LYS A 531 -1.33 4.73 -3.23
N PRO A 532 -0.39 5.17 -2.37
CA PRO A 532 0.96 5.50 -2.81
C PRO A 532 1.66 4.27 -3.37
N ILE A 533 2.30 4.42 -4.53
CA ILE A 533 2.96 3.31 -5.23
C ILE A 533 4.45 3.60 -5.40
N ILE A 534 5.27 2.60 -5.13
CA ILE A 534 6.72 2.57 -5.37
C ILE A 534 6.98 1.51 -6.44
N TYR A 535 7.66 1.89 -7.51
CA TYR A 535 8.11 0.98 -8.55
C TYR A 535 9.62 0.82 -8.43
N ASN A 536 10.08 -0.39 -8.13
CA ASN A 536 11.50 -0.70 -8.02
C ASN A 536 12.17 -0.81 -9.40
N ASP A 537 13.49 -0.64 -9.43
CA ASP A 537 14.27 -0.86 -10.65
C ASP A 537 14.07 -2.29 -11.20
N GLY A 538 13.95 -2.38 -12.52
CA GLY A 538 13.59 -3.61 -13.24
C GLY A 538 12.11 -3.97 -13.21
N ALA A 539 11.23 -3.16 -12.61
CA ALA A 539 9.81 -3.50 -12.54
C ALA A 539 9.10 -3.40 -13.90
N THR A 540 8.28 -4.40 -14.21
CA THR A 540 7.34 -4.41 -15.33
C THR A 540 5.91 -4.51 -14.78
N PHE A 541 5.14 -3.44 -14.96
CA PHE A 541 3.72 -3.38 -14.63
C PHE A 541 2.90 -3.77 -15.86
N ASN A 542 2.34 -4.97 -15.87
CA ASN A 542 1.50 -5.47 -16.97
C ASN A 542 0.03 -5.27 -16.64
N VAL A 543 -0.73 -4.66 -17.55
CA VAL A 543 -2.20 -4.74 -17.52
C VAL A 543 -2.62 -5.92 -18.41
N LEU A 544 -3.60 -6.74 -18.02
CA LEU A 544 -3.97 -7.95 -18.80
C LEU A 544 -5.37 -7.93 -19.43
N SER A 545 -6.31 -7.16 -18.89
CA SER A 545 -7.66 -7.05 -19.47
C SER A 545 -8.19 -5.64 -19.26
N ASN A 546 -8.47 -4.95 -20.36
CA ASN A 546 -9.11 -3.63 -20.38
C ASN A 546 -10.34 -3.72 -21.29
N THR A 547 -11.47 -4.04 -20.69
CA THR A 547 -12.80 -3.95 -21.32
C THR A 547 -13.28 -2.49 -21.31
N THR A 548 -14.38 -2.20 -21.99
CA THR A 548 -14.95 -0.85 -22.14
C THR A 548 -15.28 -0.12 -20.83
N THR A 549 -15.37 -0.84 -19.72
CA THR A 549 -15.72 -0.32 -18.40
C THR A 549 -14.59 -0.39 -17.38
N SER A 550 -13.39 -0.87 -17.74
CA SER A 550 -12.33 -1.23 -16.78
C SER A 550 -11.06 -0.40 -16.87
N THR A 551 -11.20 0.93 -16.84
CA THR A 551 -10.05 1.83 -16.70
C THR A 551 -9.52 1.81 -15.27
N GLY A 552 -8.25 1.44 -15.10
CA GLY A 552 -7.53 1.62 -13.84
C GLY A 552 -6.93 3.02 -13.73
N THR A 553 -7.18 3.69 -12.61
CA THR A 553 -6.53 4.97 -12.28
C THR A 553 -5.75 4.86 -10.98
N PHE A 554 -4.49 5.27 -10.99
CA PHE A 554 -3.71 5.51 -9.78
C PHE A 554 -3.58 7.01 -9.55
N SER A 555 -4.18 7.50 -8.47
CA SER A 555 -4.20 8.91 -8.08
C SER A 555 -3.31 9.23 -6.87
N GLY A 556 -2.83 8.20 -6.18
CA GLY A 556 -1.85 8.34 -5.10
C GLY A 556 -0.48 8.77 -5.62
N LYS A 557 0.40 9.21 -4.71
CA LYS A 557 1.82 9.51 -5.04
C LYS A 557 2.46 8.30 -5.75
N GLN A 558 3.17 8.55 -6.83
CA GLN A 558 3.95 7.54 -7.55
C GLN A 558 5.44 7.80 -7.33
N THR A 559 6.21 6.77 -7.03
CA THR A 559 7.67 6.84 -6.85
C THR A 559 8.33 5.87 -7.81
N PHE A 560 9.07 6.38 -8.79
CA PHE A 560 9.82 5.59 -9.76
C PHE A 560 11.27 5.51 -9.28
N ASN A 561 11.65 4.34 -8.74
CA ASN A 561 12.97 4.07 -8.18
C ASN A 561 13.81 3.23 -9.16
N ASN A 562 13.79 3.60 -10.44
CA ASN A 562 14.56 2.97 -11.51
C ASN A 562 15.89 3.69 -11.72
N ALA A 563 16.91 2.96 -12.16
CA ALA A 563 18.25 3.50 -12.46
C ALA A 563 18.37 4.03 -13.91
N ALA A 564 17.47 3.60 -14.80
CA ALA A 564 17.38 4.03 -16.20
C ALA A 564 15.93 3.94 -16.69
N ALA A 565 15.58 4.59 -17.81
CA ALA A 565 14.22 4.58 -18.35
C ALA A 565 13.70 3.15 -18.61
N SER A 566 14.56 2.26 -19.11
CA SER A 566 14.24 0.85 -19.31
C SER A 566 14.07 0.05 -18.02
N GLY A 567 14.43 0.62 -16.87
CA GLY A 567 14.27 0.01 -15.55
C GLY A 567 12.84 0.05 -15.02
N LEU A 568 11.91 0.77 -15.65
CA LEU A 568 10.48 0.70 -15.33
C LEU A 568 9.67 0.58 -16.62
N VAL A 569 8.90 -0.49 -16.77
CA VAL A 569 8.05 -0.73 -17.94
C VAL A 569 6.58 -0.75 -17.55
N PHE A 570 5.77 0.08 -18.21
CA PHE A 570 4.30 -0.04 -18.20
C PHE A 570 3.86 -0.75 -19.49
N ASN A 571 3.48 -2.01 -19.39
CA ASN A 571 2.96 -2.80 -20.50
C ASN A 571 1.43 -2.77 -20.49
N VAL A 572 0.83 -2.01 -21.41
CA VAL A 572 -0.61 -1.82 -21.48
C VAL A 572 -1.14 -2.46 -22.77
N PRO A 573 -2.05 -3.45 -22.71
CA PRO A 573 -2.58 -4.14 -23.87
C PRO A 573 -3.65 -3.28 -24.55
N ALA A 574 -3.97 -3.61 -25.79
CA ALA A 574 -5.05 -2.95 -26.52
C ALA A 574 -6.37 -3.12 -25.74
N PRO A 575 -7.15 -2.04 -25.56
CA PRO A 575 -8.51 -2.17 -25.04
C PRO A 575 -9.38 -3.00 -25.98
N THR A 576 -10.47 -3.58 -25.46
CA THR A 576 -11.50 -4.18 -26.33
C THR A 576 -12.28 -3.15 -27.14
N THR A 577 -12.14 -1.86 -26.83
CA THR A 577 -12.73 -0.75 -27.58
C THR A 577 -11.69 0.34 -27.75
N ASP A 578 -11.49 0.73 -29.00
CA ASP A 578 -10.52 1.75 -29.39
C ASP A 578 -10.72 3.05 -28.60
N GLY A 579 -9.62 3.71 -28.27
CA GLY A 579 -9.61 5.00 -27.58
C GLY A 579 -9.79 4.95 -26.06
N ILE A 580 -10.07 3.79 -25.47
CA ILE A 580 -10.18 3.63 -24.03
C ILE A 580 -8.79 3.61 -23.38
N VAL A 581 -8.60 4.47 -22.37
CA VAL A 581 -7.39 4.50 -21.54
C VAL A 581 -7.31 3.21 -20.73
N GLY A 582 -6.21 2.47 -20.86
CA GLY A 582 -6.01 1.23 -20.08
C GLY A 582 -5.45 1.47 -18.70
N LEU A 583 -4.54 2.44 -18.59
CA LEU A 583 -4.01 2.87 -17.30
C LEU A 583 -3.88 4.40 -17.29
N ASN A 584 -4.40 5.03 -16.26
CA ASN A 584 -4.21 6.45 -16.00
C ASN A 584 -3.42 6.65 -14.70
N ILE A 585 -2.29 7.34 -14.81
CA ILE A 585 -1.50 7.79 -13.67
C ILE A 585 -1.79 9.28 -13.48
N SER A 586 -2.56 9.59 -12.44
CA SER A 586 -3.05 10.94 -12.15
C SER A 586 -2.45 11.54 -10.87
N GLY A 587 -1.76 10.73 -10.06
CA GLY A 587 -0.99 11.21 -8.92
C GLY A 587 0.41 11.70 -9.31
N ILE A 588 0.98 12.59 -8.49
CA ILE A 588 2.31 13.18 -8.73
C ILE A 588 3.37 12.08 -8.77
N ILE A 589 4.21 12.12 -9.80
CA ILE A 589 5.32 11.20 -10.03
C ILE A 589 6.61 11.80 -9.45
N TYR A 590 7.31 11.00 -8.66
CA TYR A 590 8.64 11.27 -8.14
C TYR A 590 9.64 10.28 -8.75
N GLY A 591 10.60 10.75 -9.53
CA GLY A 591 11.61 9.87 -10.16
C GLY A 591 12.62 10.63 -11.00
N THR A 592 13.81 10.05 -11.20
CA THR A 592 14.93 10.73 -11.87
C THR A 592 15.31 10.15 -13.22
N ASN A 593 14.77 8.98 -13.60
CA ASN A 593 15.25 8.20 -14.74
C ASN A 593 14.17 7.84 -15.78
N GLY A 594 12.97 8.44 -15.74
CA GLY A 594 11.94 8.20 -16.76
C GLY A 594 11.28 6.83 -16.67
N PHE A 595 10.67 6.35 -17.77
CA PHE A 595 10.09 5.01 -17.88
C PHE A 595 9.88 4.59 -19.35
N THR A 596 9.59 3.31 -19.58
CA THR A 596 9.18 2.77 -20.88
C THR A 596 7.69 2.40 -20.89
N LYS A 597 6.96 2.83 -21.92
CA LYS A 597 5.61 2.38 -22.27
C LYS A 597 5.68 1.32 -23.36
N ALA A 598 5.15 0.14 -23.07
CA ALA A 598 5.04 -1.00 -23.99
C ALA A 598 3.57 -1.45 -24.16
N GLY A 599 3.34 -2.38 -25.08
CA GLY A 599 2.01 -2.89 -25.43
C GLY A 599 1.18 -1.92 -26.27
N PRO A 600 0.23 -2.40 -27.07
CA PRO A 600 -0.52 -1.58 -28.03
C PRO A 600 -1.58 -0.66 -27.41
N GLY A 601 -1.79 -0.72 -26.09
CA GLY A 601 -2.79 0.09 -25.37
C GLY A 601 -2.39 1.53 -25.10
N ILE A 602 -3.29 2.24 -24.44
CA ILE A 602 -3.14 3.64 -24.05
C ILE A 602 -2.72 3.74 -22.57
N LEU A 603 -1.57 4.37 -22.33
CA LEU A 603 -1.18 4.87 -21.00
C LEU A 603 -1.40 6.38 -20.96
N GLN A 604 -2.01 6.89 -19.90
CA GLN A 604 -2.17 8.31 -19.67
C GLN A 604 -1.40 8.75 -18.42
N ILE A 605 -0.72 9.88 -18.51
CA ILE A 605 -0.12 10.59 -17.37
C ILE A 605 -0.73 11.99 -17.28
N SER A 606 -1.27 12.35 -16.11
CA SER A 606 -2.12 13.55 -15.98
C SER A 606 -1.73 14.51 -14.87
N ALA A 607 -0.87 14.09 -13.93
CA ALA A 607 -0.48 14.92 -12.80
C ALA A 607 0.39 16.11 -13.23
N ASN A 608 0.40 17.18 -12.44
CA ASN A 608 1.43 18.21 -12.57
C ASN A 608 2.68 17.74 -11.81
N ASN A 609 3.71 17.29 -12.53
CA ASN A 609 4.89 16.67 -11.93
C ASN A 609 5.94 17.69 -11.47
N PHE A 610 5.51 18.63 -10.62
CA PHE A 610 6.31 19.71 -10.02
C PHE A 610 5.88 19.93 -8.56
N SER A 611 6.80 20.45 -7.74
CA SER A 611 6.58 20.74 -6.30
C SER A 611 6.71 22.23 -5.95
N ASP A 612 6.22 22.61 -4.76
CA ASP A 612 6.27 23.95 -4.10
C ASP A 612 5.35 25.06 -4.66
N VAL A 613 4.02 24.93 -4.53
CA VAL A 613 3.06 26.02 -4.75
C VAL A 613 2.60 26.61 -3.40
N TYR A 614 2.91 27.87 -3.13
CA TYR A 614 2.32 28.61 -2.01
C TYR A 614 0.93 29.16 -2.38
N ASP A 615 -0.04 29.05 -1.47
CA ASP A 615 -1.37 29.64 -1.61
C ASP A 615 -1.27 31.17 -1.81
N GLY A 616 -1.86 31.67 -2.90
CA GLY A 616 -1.91 33.10 -3.23
C GLY A 616 -0.69 33.66 -3.98
N TYR A 617 0.30 32.83 -4.34
CA TYR A 617 1.40 33.22 -5.23
C TYR A 617 1.31 32.46 -6.56
N THR A 618 1.20 33.18 -7.67
CA THR A 618 1.36 32.63 -9.04
C THR A 618 2.83 32.39 -9.40
N GLY A 619 3.69 32.24 -8.40
CA GLY A 619 5.14 32.11 -8.55
C GLY A 619 5.59 30.65 -8.62
N ILE A 620 5.87 30.20 -9.85
CA ILE A 620 6.91 29.26 -10.26
C ILE A 620 6.96 27.90 -9.53
N ASN A 621 6.38 26.89 -10.18
CA ASN A 621 6.71 25.47 -10.02
C ASN A 621 8.18 25.22 -10.44
N LYS A 622 9.16 25.45 -9.55
CA LYS A 622 10.59 25.39 -9.91
C LYS A 622 11.17 23.98 -9.99
N THR A 623 10.70 23.07 -9.13
CA THR A 623 11.39 21.78 -8.95
C THR A 623 10.55 20.67 -9.57
N PRO A 624 10.94 20.14 -10.74
CA PRO A 624 10.27 18.98 -11.31
C PRO A 624 10.42 17.80 -10.35
N THR A 625 9.33 17.08 -10.11
CA THR A 625 9.34 15.86 -9.29
C THR A 625 9.67 14.64 -10.15
N PHE A 626 9.46 14.74 -11.47
CA PHE A 626 9.74 13.69 -12.43
C PHE A 626 10.78 14.16 -13.44
N SER A 627 11.80 13.35 -13.70
CA SER A 627 12.87 13.59 -14.68
C SER A 627 13.27 12.26 -15.33
N GLY A 628 14.01 12.35 -16.44
CA GLY A 628 14.46 11.23 -17.25
C GLY A 628 13.58 10.99 -18.48
N GLN A 629 14.06 10.15 -19.40
CA GLN A 629 13.41 9.91 -20.68
C GLN A 629 12.13 9.08 -20.57
N ILE A 630 11.08 9.48 -21.29
CA ILE A 630 9.88 8.68 -21.48
C ILE A 630 9.98 7.98 -22.82
N GLN A 631 10.12 6.65 -22.82
CA GLN A 631 10.23 5.86 -24.05
C GLN A 631 8.89 5.20 -24.37
N VAL A 632 8.23 5.62 -25.45
CA VAL A 632 6.99 5.01 -25.94
C VAL A 632 7.36 4.02 -27.05
N ASN A 633 7.51 2.74 -26.69
CA ASN A 633 7.92 1.70 -27.61
C ASN A 633 6.74 1.14 -28.43
N GLU A 634 5.55 1.08 -27.82
CA GLU A 634 4.33 0.57 -28.46
C GLU A 634 3.08 1.30 -27.94
N GLY A 635 2.02 1.28 -28.75
CA GLY A 635 0.73 1.85 -28.38
C GLY A 635 0.75 3.38 -28.34
N THR A 636 0.02 3.97 -27.42
CA THR A 636 -0.05 5.44 -27.29
C THR A 636 0.20 5.91 -25.86
N LEU A 637 0.95 7.01 -25.72
CA LEU A 637 1.02 7.83 -24.50
C LEU A 637 0.12 9.06 -24.62
N TYR A 638 -0.77 9.25 -23.65
CA TYR A 638 -1.61 10.44 -23.53
C TYR A 638 -1.00 11.42 -22.53
N VAL A 639 -0.80 12.67 -22.97
CA VAL A 639 -0.38 13.79 -22.13
C VAL A 639 -1.63 14.44 -21.54
N GLY A 640 -2.02 14.01 -20.35
CA GLY A 640 -3.25 14.44 -19.68
C GLY A 640 -3.17 15.82 -19.02
N GLY A 641 -1.99 16.45 -19.00
CA GLY A 641 -1.79 17.78 -18.41
C GLY A 641 -0.53 18.47 -18.93
N THR A 642 -0.53 19.80 -18.92
CA THR A 642 0.54 20.67 -19.44
C THR A 642 1.92 20.38 -18.83
N ARG A 643 1.97 19.94 -17.57
CA ARG A 643 3.20 19.59 -16.84
C ARG A 643 3.30 18.09 -16.50
N ALA A 644 2.59 17.24 -17.25
CA ALA A 644 2.59 15.80 -17.01
C ALA A 644 3.90 15.11 -17.39
N LEU A 645 4.69 15.68 -18.29
CA LEU A 645 5.96 15.11 -18.72
C LEU A 645 7.11 15.34 -17.73
N GLY A 646 6.93 16.21 -16.73
CA GLY A 646 7.95 16.50 -15.72
C GLY A 646 8.99 17.51 -16.18
N ALA A 647 10.26 17.25 -15.89
CA ALA A 647 11.40 18.07 -16.30
C ALA A 647 11.56 18.12 -17.82
N PHE A 648 12.24 19.16 -18.30
CA PHE A 648 12.43 19.40 -19.73
C PHE A 648 13.92 19.39 -20.12
N GLY A 649 14.20 19.37 -21.43
CA GLY A 649 15.55 19.45 -21.98
C GLY A 649 16.26 18.11 -22.16
N ILE A 650 17.56 18.17 -22.47
CA ILE A 650 18.38 16.98 -22.77
C ILE A 650 18.42 16.04 -21.56
N GLY A 651 18.18 14.75 -21.80
CA GLY A 651 18.06 13.73 -20.76
C GLY A 651 16.64 13.53 -20.22
N ASN A 652 15.69 14.41 -20.57
CA ASN A 652 14.28 14.35 -20.18
C ASN A 652 13.35 14.21 -21.39
N GLU A 653 13.81 13.59 -22.48
CA GLU A 653 13.04 13.57 -23.74
C GLU A 653 11.88 12.58 -23.72
N THR A 654 10.75 12.95 -24.34
CA THR A 654 9.66 12.03 -24.69
C THR A 654 9.87 11.48 -26.09
N ILE A 655 10.04 10.16 -26.20
CA ILE A 655 10.52 9.47 -27.40
C ILE A 655 9.43 8.51 -27.90
N ALA A 656 8.94 8.68 -29.13
CA ALA A 656 8.07 7.72 -29.80
C ALA A 656 8.89 6.81 -30.72
N ALA A 657 8.86 5.51 -30.46
CA ALA A 657 9.44 4.51 -31.35
C ALA A 657 8.59 4.30 -32.61
N ASN A 658 9.14 3.58 -33.59
CA ASN A 658 8.41 3.24 -34.80
C ASN A 658 7.18 2.39 -34.46
N GLY A 659 5.99 2.83 -34.87
CA GLY A 659 4.72 2.16 -34.56
C GLY A 659 4.08 2.59 -33.23
N ALA A 660 4.64 3.59 -32.54
CA ALA A 660 4.08 4.17 -31.31
C ALA A 660 3.66 5.63 -31.52
N SER A 661 2.75 6.12 -30.67
CA SER A 661 2.25 7.50 -30.74
C SER A 661 2.36 8.23 -29.40
N ILE A 662 2.63 9.52 -29.46
CA ILE A 662 2.40 10.47 -28.37
C ILE A 662 1.22 11.35 -28.75
N ASP A 663 0.20 11.42 -27.91
CA ASP A 663 -0.96 12.29 -28.11
C ASP A 663 -0.99 13.41 -27.08
N MET A 664 -0.92 14.65 -27.56
CA MET A 664 -0.86 15.85 -26.74
C MET A 664 -2.19 16.16 -26.04
N ARG A 665 -3.34 15.71 -26.56
CA ARG A 665 -4.68 15.97 -26.00
C ARG A 665 -4.96 17.44 -25.61
N GLY A 666 -4.37 18.40 -26.30
CA GLY A 666 -4.51 19.83 -26.02
C GLY A 666 -3.53 20.37 -24.96
N ALA A 667 -2.58 19.56 -24.52
CA ALA A 667 -1.51 19.99 -23.63
C ALA A 667 -0.54 20.92 -24.35
N ALA A 668 -0.28 22.07 -23.73
CA ALA A 668 0.61 23.10 -24.23
C ALA A 668 1.92 23.07 -23.43
N THR A 669 2.93 22.36 -23.92
CA THR A 669 4.23 22.22 -23.23
C THR A 669 5.12 23.47 -23.32
N ASN A 670 4.69 24.48 -24.09
CA ASN A 670 5.28 25.81 -24.14
C ASN A 670 4.79 26.69 -22.97
N LEU A 671 5.27 26.37 -21.77
CA LEU A 671 4.94 27.08 -20.54
C LEU A 671 5.32 28.57 -20.63
N GLY A 672 4.36 29.46 -20.43
CA GLY A 672 4.56 30.92 -20.43
C GLY A 672 5.02 31.47 -19.08
N ASP A 673 5.01 30.64 -18.05
CA ASP A 673 5.41 30.92 -16.66
C ASP A 673 6.77 30.28 -16.32
N ASP A 674 7.58 29.91 -17.32
CA ASP A 674 8.86 29.22 -17.15
C ASP A 674 10.01 29.97 -17.85
N SER A 675 11.01 30.38 -17.08
CA SER A 675 12.17 31.11 -17.57
C SER A 675 13.22 30.24 -18.26
N SER A 676 13.11 28.91 -18.18
CA SER A 676 14.07 28.01 -18.82
C SER A 676 14.10 28.23 -20.33
N SER A 677 15.27 28.28 -20.96
CA SER A 677 15.36 28.28 -22.43
C SER A 677 15.14 26.89 -23.05
N THR A 678 15.02 25.85 -22.22
CA THR A 678 14.71 24.49 -22.68
C THR A 678 13.21 24.20 -22.48
N ARG A 679 12.64 23.45 -23.41
CA ARG A 679 11.28 22.90 -23.33
C ARG A 679 11.34 21.40 -23.59
N GLU A 680 10.20 20.75 -23.47
CA GLU A 680 10.09 19.34 -23.77
C GLU A 680 10.59 19.05 -25.19
N ILE A 681 11.45 18.04 -25.31
CA ILE A 681 12.00 17.58 -26.58
C ILE A 681 11.28 16.30 -26.97
N PHE A 682 10.51 16.37 -28.06
CA PHE A 682 9.87 15.21 -28.65
C PHE A 682 10.78 14.59 -29.70
N LYS A 683 11.17 13.34 -29.50
CA LYS A 683 11.86 12.54 -30.53
C LYS A 683 10.87 11.57 -31.16
N ILE A 684 10.76 11.60 -32.47
CA ILE A 684 9.78 10.76 -33.18
C ILE A 684 10.39 10.01 -34.35
N GLN A 685 9.80 8.85 -34.64
CA GLN A 685 10.06 8.05 -35.82
C GLN A 685 8.83 7.19 -36.15
N GLY A 686 8.69 6.81 -37.41
CA GLY A 686 7.57 6.00 -37.90
C GLY A 686 6.28 6.79 -38.13
N THR A 687 5.26 6.07 -38.58
CA THR A 687 3.95 6.65 -38.93
C THR A 687 2.99 6.78 -37.74
N GLY A 688 3.43 6.36 -36.55
CA GLY A 688 2.63 6.28 -35.34
C GLY A 688 1.97 4.92 -35.11
N PHE A 689 1.23 4.82 -34.02
CA PHE A 689 0.38 3.68 -33.69
C PHE A 689 -0.68 3.44 -34.76
N VAL A 690 -0.87 2.17 -35.11
CA VAL A 690 -1.89 1.71 -36.05
C VAL A 690 -3.12 1.27 -35.25
N ASN A 691 -4.25 1.95 -35.43
CA ASN A 691 -5.49 1.63 -34.72
C ASN A 691 -6.12 0.32 -35.23
N ALA A 692 -7.22 -0.14 -34.61
CA ALA A 692 -7.87 -1.40 -35.00
C ALA A 692 -8.39 -1.39 -36.45
N ASN A 693 -8.57 -0.20 -37.04
CA ASN A 693 -8.95 -0.02 -38.44
C ASN A 693 -7.75 -0.10 -39.41
N GLY A 694 -6.55 -0.46 -38.94
CA GLY A 694 -5.36 -0.61 -39.76
C GLY A 694 -4.71 0.72 -40.18
N ASN A 695 -5.06 1.84 -39.52
CA ASN A 695 -4.60 3.16 -39.93
C ASN A 695 -3.62 3.76 -38.92
N ALA A 696 -2.52 4.32 -39.44
CA ALA A 696 -1.52 5.02 -38.65
C ALA A 696 -2.03 6.38 -38.15
N THR A 697 -1.76 6.70 -36.88
CA THR A 697 -2.36 7.85 -36.20
C THR A 697 -1.44 9.07 -36.05
N GLY A 698 -0.17 8.98 -36.48
CA GLY A 698 0.85 9.99 -36.25
C GLY A 698 1.78 9.62 -35.09
N ALA A 699 3.10 9.69 -35.27
CA ALA A 699 4.06 9.44 -34.19
C ALA A 699 3.96 10.51 -33.09
N LEU A 700 3.70 11.76 -33.48
CA LEU A 700 3.21 12.80 -32.59
C LEU A 700 1.86 13.29 -33.10
N ARG A 701 0.87 13.37 -32.24
CA ARG A 701 -0.48 13.77 -32.61
C ARG A 701 -1.15 14.64 -31.57
N ASN A 702 -2.25 15.26 -31.96
CA ASN A 702 -3.16 15.88 -31.03
C ASN A 702 -4.60 15.48 -31.36
N SER A 703 -5.34 14.97 -30.38
CA SER A 703 -6.74 14.54 -30.57
C SER A 703 -7.79 15.53 -30.06
N THR A 704 -7.43 16.52 -29.25
CA THR A 704 -8.38 17.51 -28.70
C THR A 704 -7.71 18.87 -28.51
N GLY A 705 -8.46 19.97 -28.65
CA GLY A 705 -7.96 21.32 -28.34
C GLY A 705 -6.69 21.72 -29.12
N THR A 706 -5.87 22.60 -28.56
CA THR A 706 -4.60 23.03 -29.18
C THR A 706 -3.42 22.47 -28.38
N GLY A 707 -2.77 21.45 -28.93
CA GLY A 707 -1.52 20.94 -28.39
C GLY A 707 -0.34 21.77 -28.91
N ALA A 708 0.60 22.11 -28.04
CA ALA A 708 1.76 22.92 -28.43
C ALA A 708 3.08 22.30 -27.94
N VAL A 709 4.06 22.24 -28.84
CA VAL A 709 5.42 21.75 -28.61
C VAL A 709 6.43 22.77 -29.12
N SER A 710 7.64 22.78 -28.58
CA SER A 710 8.69 23.73 -29.01
C SER A 710 9.95 23.07 -29.54
N PHE A 711 10.22 21.80 -29.21
CA PHE A 711 11.38 21.08 -29.74
C PHE A 711 10.93 19.74 -30.32
N LEU A 712 11.24 19.55 -31.60
CA LEU A 712 10.93 18.34 -32.35
C LEU A 712 12.21 17.79 -32.98
N VAL A 713 12.46 16.50 -32.82
CA VAL A 713 13.62 15.81 -33.40
C VAL A 713 13.13 14.57 -34.13
N LEU A 714 13.63 14.36 -35.35
CA LEU A 714 13.36 13.16 -36.13
C LEU A 714 14.53 12.18 -35.95
N ASP A 715 14.26 11.03 -35.33
CA ASP A 715 15.22 9.92 -35.24
C ASP A 715 15.12 8.98 -36.45
N GLY A 716 13.97 9.04 -37.14
CA GLY A 716 13.68 8.36 -38.40
C GLY A 716 12.60 9.12 -39.16
N ASP A 717 12.20 8.60 -40.33
CA ASP A 717 11.08 9.18 -41.08
C ASP A 717 9.82 9.11 -40.22
N ALA A 718 9.12 10.23 -40.07
CA ALA A 718 8.09 10.36 -39.05
C ALA A 718 6.84 11.08 -39.57
N SER A 719 5.70 10.82 -38.95
CA SER A 719 4.47 11.58 -39.22
C SER A 719 3.97 12.35 -38.00
N ILE A 720 3.38 13.51 -38.24
CA ILE A 720 2.65 14.33 -37.28
C ILE A 720 1.21 14.46 -37.71
N ASN A 721 0.29 14.37 -36.75
CA ASN A 721 -1.14 14.47 -37.01
C ASN A 721 -1.79 15.57 -36.16
N GLY A 722 -2.40 16.55 -36.82
CA GLY A 722 -3.16 17.62 -36.16
C GLY A 722 -4.52 17.21 -35.60
N GLY A 723 -4.99 16.01 -35.94
CA GLY A 723 -6.30 15.44 -35.61
C GLY A 723 -7.33 15.55 -36.74
N GLY A 724 -8.60 15.28 -36.43
CA GLY A 724 -9.69 15.08 -37.40
C GLY A 724 -10.77 16.14 -37.39
N GLN A 725 -11.63 16.15 -38.42
CA GLN A 725 -12.51 17.29 -38.70
C GLN A 725 -13.52 17.57 -37.58
N SER A 726 -13.88 16.55 -36.80
CA SER A 726 -14.93 16.65 -35.78
C SER A 726 -14.45 17.16 -34.42
N ASN A 727 -13.14 17.16 -34.14
CA ASN A 727 -12.62 17.43 -32.79
C ASN A 727 -11.96 18.81 -32.64
N ASN A 728 -11.91 19.61 -33.71
CA ASN A 728 -11.29 20.94 -33.74
C ASN A 728 -9.86 20.99 -33.18
N SER A 729 -9.13 19.88 -33.27
CA SER A 729 -7.77 19.80 -32.74
C SER A 729 -6.74 20.44 -33.68
N VAL A 730 -5.70 20.99 -33.07
CA VAL A 730 -4.55 21.59 -33.76
C VAL A 730 -3.29 21.17 -33.02
N ILE A 731 -2.24 20.85 -33.75
CA ILE A 731 -0.89 20.77 -33.17
C ILE A 731 -0.05 21.94 -33.65
N GLN A 732 0.61 22.60 -32.70
CA GLN A 732 1.47 23.75 -32.95
C GLN A 732 2.91 23.40 -32.58
N ILE A 733 3.83 23.64 -33.51
CA ILE A 733 5.25 23.77 -33.23
C ILE A 733 5.49 25.27 -33.02
N ALA A 734 5.49 25.70 -31.76
CA ALA A 734 5.22 27.09 -31.39
C ALA A 734 6.40 27.77 -30.68
N THR A 735 6.51 29.08 -30.91
CA THR A 735 7.36 29.96 -30.10
C THR A 735 6.95 29.88 -28.63
N PHE A 736 7.92 30.13 -27.76
CA PHE A 736 7.70 30.16 -26.32
C PHE A 736 8.40 31.35 -25.69
N ASP A 737 7.85 31.84 -24.58
CA ASP A 737 8.43 32.96 -23.85
C ASP A 737 9.23 32.44 -22.65
N THR A 738 10.33 33.12 -22.37
CA THR A 738 11.20 32.87 -21.19
C THR A 738 11.27 34.07 -20.27
N ASN A 739 10.60 35.16 -20.63
CA ASN A 739 10.44 36.30 -19.76
C ASN A 739 9.24 36.11 -18.83
N LEU A 740 9.49 36.02 -17.54
CA LEU A 740 8.46 35.85 -16.52
C LEU A 740 7.66 37.15 -16.23
N SER A 741 8.00 38.28 -16.86
CA SER A 741 7.32 39.57 -16.66
C SER A 741 6.17 39.84 -17.64
N ASN A 742 5.50 38.75 -18.04
CA ASN A 742 4.39 38.63 -19.00
C ASN A 742 3.11 39.43 -18.66
N ALA A 743 3.05 40.16 -17.53
CA ALA A 743 1.96 41.06 -17.18
C ALA A 743 2.11 42.50 -17.72
N ASN A 744 3.18 42.81 -18.46
CA ASN A 744 3.47 44.17 -18.92
C ASN A 744 3.47 44.24 -20.46
N THR A 745 2.86 45.29 -21.02
CA THR A 745 2.70 45.51 -22.48
C THR A 745 3.84 46.36 -23.10
N LEU A 746 4.92 46.60 -22.36
CA LEU A 746 6.05 47.44 -22.78
C LEU A 746 6.95 46.69 -23.77
N ALA A 747 7.67 47.46 -24.59
CA ALA A 747 8.73 46.93 -25.43
C ALA A 747 9.77 46.17 -24.58
N ASN A 748 10.16 44.97 -25.03
CA ASN A 748 11.02 43.99 -24.32
C ASN A 748 10.39 43.20 -23.17
N ALA A 749 9.06 43.22 -23.01
CA ALA A 749 8.36 42.39 -22.01
C ALA A 749 8.36 40.88 -22.32
N PHE A 750 8.74 40.49 -23.54
CA PHE A 750 8.81 39.10 -23.98
C PHE A 750 10.25 38.75 -24.40
N THR A 751 10.72 37.57 -24.00
CA THR A 751 11.93 36.93 -24.54
C THR A 751 11.47 35.69 -25.31
N ARG A 752 10.98 35.95 -26.54
CA ARG A 752 10.46 34.93 -27.45
C ARG A 752 11.59 34.10 -28.03
N ASN A 753 11.51 32.79 -27.82
CA ASN A 753 12.38 31.79 -28.42
C ASN A 753 11.66 31.09 -29.56
N GLN A 754 12.40 30.82 -30.64
CA GLN A 754 11.91 30.04 -31.77
C GLN A 754 11.80 28.56 -31.38
N PRO A 755 10.78 27.83 -31.88
CA PRO A 755 10.79 26.39 -31.77
C PRO A 755 11.88 25.79 -32.67
N VAL A 756 12.45 24.68 -32.25
CA VAL A 756 13.51 23.98 -32.96
C VAL A 756 12.99 22.70 -33.58
N ILE A 757 13.28 22.51 -34.86
CA ILE A 757 13.06 21.27 -35.59
C ILE A 757 14.42 20.70 -36.03
N ALA A 758 14.79 19.54 -35.51
CA ALA A 758 15.96 18.79 -35.95
C ALA A 758 15.52 17.71 -36.94
N GLY A 759 15.61 18.02 -38.24
CA GLY A 759 15.15 17.13 -39.29
C GLY A 759 16.04 15.91 -39.52
N ASN A 760 17.34 16.00 -39.19
CA ASN A 760 18.32 14.92 -39.30
C ASN A 760 18.31 14.18 -40.65
N ASN A 761 18.01 14.90 -41.72
CA ASN A 761 17.84 14.41 -43.08
C ASN A 761 16.79 13.28 -43.19
N ARG A 762 15.70 13.37 -42.41
CA ARG A 762 14.55 12.46 -42.41
C ARG A 762 13.31 13.13 -42.99
N ASP A 763 12.37 12.32 -43.45
CA ASP A 763 11.11 12.81 -43.99
C ASP A 763 10.10 13.11 -42.86
N LEU A 764 9.52 14.30 -42.87
CA LEU A 764 8.42 14.69 -41.99
C LEU A 764 7.10 14.71 -42.77
N THR A 765 6.19 13.81 -42.42
CA THR A 765 4.86 13.70 -43.03
C THR A 765 3.80 14.39 -42.17
N ILE A 766 2.98 15.24 -42.80
CA ILE A 766 1.87 15.93 -42.15
C ILE A 766 0.55 15.27 -42.54
N LEU A 767 -0.20 14.88 -41.51
CA LEU A 767 -1.49 14.19 -41.57
C LEU A 767 -2.59 14.97 -40.81
N GLY A 768 -3.86 14.62 -41.06
CA GLY A 768 -5.03 15.19 -40.38
C GLY A 768 -5.76 16.24 -41.18
N SER A 769 -6.99 16.56 -40.76
CA SER A 769 -7.93 17.42 -41.47
C SER A 769 -8.84 18.14 -40.48
N ARG A 770 -8.98 19.46 -40.56
CA ARG A 770 -9.95 20.27 -39.81
C ARG A 770 -10.84 21.03 -40.77
N ASN A 771 -12.14 21.07 -40.47
CA ASN A 771 -13.09 21.86 -41.25
C ASN A 771 -12.90 23.35 -40.91
N GLY A 772 -12.20 24.07 -41.78
CA GLY A 772 -12.19 25.53 -41.82
C GLY A 772 -11.00 26.28 -41.19
N THR A 773 -10.07 25.64 -40.46
CA THR A 773 -8.82 26.28 -39.96
C THR A 773 -7.78 25.22 -39.54
N ASP A 774 -6.50 25.56 -39.60
CA ASP A 774 -5.24 24.79 -39.36
C ASP A 774 -5.25 23.45 -38.64
N ASN A 775 -4.45 22.51 -39.14
CA ASN A 775 -4.22 21.21 -38.50
C ASN A 775 -2.85 21.17 -37.82
N VAL A 776 -1.80 21.49 -38.58
CA VAL A 776 -0.44 21.64 -38.09
C VAL A 776 0.01 23.06 -38.36
N THR A 777 0.47 23.76 -37.33
CA THR A 777 1.02 25.12 -37.46
C THR A 777 2.45 25.15 -36.95
N MET A 778 3.36 25.73 -37.73
CA MET A 778 4.72 26.08 -37.31
C MET A 778 4.81 27.60 -37.18
N LEU A 779 5.13 28.08 -35.98
CA LEU A 779 5.29 29.51 -35.69
C LEU A 779 6.79 29.82 -35.59
N ASP A 780 7.29 30.63 -36.51
CA ASP A 780 8.70 31.05 -36.55
C ASP A 780 9.73 29.91 -36.42
N PRO A 781 9.59 28.78 -37.14
CA PRO A 781 10.43 27.60 -36.92
C PRO A 781 11.91 27.88 -37.18
N SER A 782 12.78 27.24 -36.40
CA SER A 782 14.23 27.18 -36.61
C SER A 782 14.63 25.73 -36.88
N PHE A 783 15.30 25.47 -38.01
CA PHE A 783 15.82 24.15 -38.33
C PHE A 783 17.25 24.01 -37.83
N SER A 784 17.49 23.14 -36.84
CA SER A 784 18.86 22.86 -36.36
C SER A 784 19.59 21.86 -37.24
N SER A 785 18.84 21.08 -38.02
CA SER A 785 19.32 20.20 -39.08
C SER A 785 18.23 20.06 -40.14
N ALA A 786 18.64 19.91 -41.41
CA ALA A 786 17.71 19.83 -42.54
C ALA A 786 16.76 18.63 -42.42
N LEU A 787 15.52 18.79 -42.88
CA LEU A 787 14.66 17.67 -43.25
C LEU A 787 15.14 17.08 -44.59
N SER A 788 14.92 15.79 -44.84
CA SER A 788 15.03 15.28 -46.22
C SER A 788 13.89 15.86 -47.04
N LYS A 789 12.64 15.57 -46.65
CA LYS A 789 11.43 16.17 -47.22
C LYS A 789 10.46 16.60 -46.15
N MET A 790 9.68 17.62 -46.47
CA MET A 790 8.41 17.91 -45.79
C MET A 790 7.26 17.49 -46.68
N LEU A 791 6.51 16.49 -46.25
CA LEU A 791 5.45 15.84 -47.03
C LEU A 791 4.09 16.26 -46.47
N VAL A 792 3.37 17.16 -47.13
CA VAL A 792 1.99 17.49 -46.77
C VAL A 792 1.05 16.56 -47.52
N ARG A 793 0.53 15.55 -46.82
CA ARG A 793 -0.30 14.50 -47.43
C ARG A 793 -1.77 14.72 -47.21
N GLU A 794 -2.16 15.31 -46.08
CA GLU A 794 -3.56 15.56 -45.74
C GLU A 794 -3.74 16.88 -45.02
N GLY A 795 -4.85 17.54 -45.34
CA GLY A 795 -5.27 18.79 -44.75
C GLY A 795 -4.24 19.92 -44.85
N THR A 796 -4.06 20.70 -43.78
CA THR A 796 -3.36 21.99 -43.83
C THR A 796 -2.13 22.04 -42.92
N LEU A 797 -0.97 22.27 -43.53
CA LEU A 797 0.22 22.80 -42.86
C LEU A 797 0.27 24.32 -43.01
N ARG A 798 0.48 25.03 -41.90
CA ARG A 798 0.66 26.47 -41.88
C ARG A 798 2.03 26.83 -41.31
N VAL A 799 2.80 27.65 -42.02
CA VAL A 799 4.03 28.27 -41.49
C VAL A 799 3.78 29.77 -41.34
N THR A 800 3.77 30.25 -40.10
CA THR A 800 3.37 31.62 -39.76
C THR A 800 4.54 32.40 -39.20
N LYS A 801 4.70 33.65 -39.65
CA LYS A 801 5.53 34.65 -38.98
C LYS A 801 4.72 35.35 -37.88
N GLU A 802 5.20 35.38 -36.64
CA GLU A 802 4.56 36.19 -35.59
C GLU A 802 4.76 37.69 -35.85
N THR A 803 3.68 38.48 -35.86
CA THR A 803 3.71 39.90 -36.28
C THR A 803 4.08 40.88 -35.17
N ASN A 804 3.96 40.46 -33.91
CA ASN A 804 3.94 41.38 -32.77
C ASN A 804 5.26 41.39 -31.97
N VAL A 805 6.24 40.53 -32.28
CA VAL A 805 7.53 40.42 -31.56
C VAL A 805 8.63 39.91 -32.53
N PRO A 806 9.86 40.46 -32.52
CA PRO A 806 10.90 40.05 -33.45
C PRO A 806 11.56 38.72 -33.05
N THR A 807 11.27 37.65 -33.78
CA THR A 807 12.15 36.48 -33.87
C THR A 807 13.08 36.60 -35.09
N SER A 808 14.18 35.85 -35.12
CA SER A 808 15.10 35.76 -36.26
C SER A 808 14.58 34.97 -37.46
N PHE A 809 13.32 34.50 -37.44
CA PHE A 809 12.76 33.76 -38.57
C PHE A 809 12.77 34.60 -39.85
N ALA A 810 13.53 34.14 -40.85
CA ALA A 810 13.78 34.82 -42.12
C ALA A 810 13.00 34.20 -43.31
N GLY A 811 12.11 33.25 -43.04
CA GLY A 811 11.45 32.41 -44.04
C GLY A 811 12.04 31.00 -44.07
N LEU A 812 11.43 30.11 -44.86
CA LEU A 812 11.95 28.77 -45.15
C LEU A 812 13.14 28.88 -46.12
N MET A 813 14.23 28.19 -45.82
CA MET A 813 15.50 28.27 -46.55
C MET A 813 15.85 26.94 -47.23
N ALA A 814 16.66 27.00 -48.30
CA ALA A 814 17.07 25.79 -49.02
C ALA A 814 17.95 24.87 -48.14
N ALA A 815 18.56 25.42 -47.09
CA ALA A 815 19.29 24.64 -46.10
C ALA A 815 18.37 23.88 -45.12
N ASP A 816 17.08 24.20 -45.07
CA ASP A 816 16.11 23.53 -44.20
C ASP A 816 15.65 22.18 -44.80
N PHE A 817 15.85 21.98 -46.11
CA PHE A 817 15.39 20.78 -46.84
C PHE A 817 16.45 20.27 -47.82
N THR A 818 16.73 18.97 -47.82
CA THR A 818 17.63 18.35 -48.81
C THR A 818 16.92 18.05 -50.13
N ASN A 819 15.64 17.67 -50.08
CA ASN A 819 14.82 17.25 -51.22
C ASN A 819 13.49 18.04 -51.34
N GLY A 820 13.40 19.20 -50.67
CA GLY A 820 12.29 20.15 -50.78
C GLY A 820 11.00 19.77 -50.04
N ILE A 821 9.90 20.43 -50.44
CA ILE A 821 8.56 20.26 -49.88
C ILE A 821 7.66 19.62 -50.93
N GLU A 822 6.97 18.55 -50.56
CA GLU A 822 6.00 17.87 -51.41
C GLU A 822 4.59 18.09 -50.89
N ILE A 823 3.70 18.60 -51.75
CA ILE A 823 2.28 18.80 -51.43
C ILE A 823 1.49 17.91 -52.38
N GLY A 824 0.90 16.85 -51.84
CA GLY A 824 0.17 15.89 -52.66
C GLY A 824 -0.78 15.09 -51.79
N TYR A 825 -2.07 15.22 -52.08
CA TYR A 825 -3.12 14.50 -51.35
C TYR A 825 -2.91 13.00 -51.49
N GLY A 826 -2.65 12.33 -50.37
CA GLY A 826 -2.32 10.90 -50.33
C GLY A 826 -3.54 9.97 -50.31
N GLY A 827 -4.75 10.51 -50.26
CA GLY A 827 -5.97 9.77 -49.91
C GLY A 827 -6.50 10.22 -48.54
N GLN A 828 -7.57 9.58 -48.06
CA GLN A 828 -8.13 9.83 -46.74
C GLN A 828 -7.53 8.82 -45.74
N THR A 829 -6.80 9.28 -44.72
CA THR A 829 -6.36 8.43 -43.61
C THR A 829 -7.33 8.50 -42.42
N ALA A 830 -7.18 7.61 -41.44
CA ALA A 830 -7.96 7.68 -40.21
C ALA A 830 -7.73 8.93 -39.36
N ALA A 831 -6.76 9.78 -39.70
CA ALA A 831 -6.65 11.10 -39.10
C ALA A 831 -7.97 11.88 -39.27
N ASP A 832 -8.66 11.71 -40.40
CA ASP A 832 -9.97 12.29 -40.72
C ASP A 832 -11.13 11.67 -39.90
N LEU A 833 -10.94 10.44 -39.41
CA LEU A 833 -11.93 9.63 -38.66
C LEU A 833 -11.78 9.72 -37.13
N THR A 834 -10.81 10.48 -36.60
CA THR A 834 -10.52 10.57 -35.15
C THR A 834 -11.62 11.25 -34.30
N GLY A 835 -12.85 11.36 -34.82
CA GLY A 835 -13.98 12.09 -34.25
C GLY A 835 -15.27 11.30 -33.99
N SER A 836 -15.33 9.99 -34.19
CA SER A 836 -16.48 9.18 -33.73
C SER A 836 -16.02 7.88 -33.08
N ILE A 837 -15.84 7.93 -31.75
CA ILE A 837 -15.87 6.75 -30.88
C ILE A 837 -17.14 6.83 -30.00
N THR A 838 -18.26 7.23 -30.60
CA THR A 838 -19.58 7.04 -30.03
C THR A 838 -20.45 6.33 -31.06
N GLY A 839 -20.34 4.99 -31.06
CA GLY A 839 -21.42 4.06 -31.36
C GLY A 839 -22.37 4.34 -32.52
N ASP A 840 -21.87 4.41 -33.76
CA ASP A 840 -22.71 4.04 -34.91
C ASP A 840 -21.86 3.44 -36.03
N ALA A 841 -21.64 2.12 -35.91
CA ALA A 841 -21.12 1.28 -36.99
C ALA A 841 -22.21 1.16 -38.07
N GLY A 842 -22.33 2.18 -38.93
CA GLY A 842 -23.31 2.14 -40.02
C GLY A 842 -23.48 3.42 -40.83
N ASN A 843 -22.96 4.56 -40.38
CA ASN A 843 -23.19 5.82 -41.09
C ASN A 843 -21.99 6.26 -41.95
N SER A 844 -21.91 5.73 -43.18
CA SER A 844 -20.99 6.21 -44.23
C SER A 844 -21.26 7.64 -44.73
N SER A 845 -22.13 8.43 -44.09
CA SER A 845 -22.48 9.80 -44.54
C SER A 845 -21.85 10.94 -43.74
N VAL A 846 -20.99 10.68 -42.74
CA VAL A 846 -20.14 11.72 -42.13
C VAL A 846 -18.85 11.90 -42.94
N LEU A 847 -18.98 11.96 -44.27
CA LEU A 847 -17.90 12.34 -45.17
C LEU A 847 -17.91 13.87 -45.24
N GLY A 848 -17.10 14.51 -44.39
CA GLY A 848 -16.73 15.91 -44.60
C GLY A 848 -16.10 16.09 -45.99
N PRO A 849 -16.12 17.31 -46.56
CA PRO A 849 -15.50 17.57 -47.86
C PRO A 849 -14.04 17.08 -47.84
N ILE A 850 -13.60 16.45 -48.93
CA ILE A 850 -12.20 16.02 -49.14
C ILE A 850 -11.29 17.24 -48.94
N VAL A 851 -10.65 17.34 -47.77
CA VAL A 851 -9.73 18.44 -47.49
C VAL A 851 -8.37 18.02 -48.00
N GLY A 852 -8.10 18.34 -49.28
CA GLY A 852 -6.81 18.06 -49.92
C GLY A 852 -5.61 18.62 -49.15
N ALA A 853 -4.40 18.23 -49.55
CA ALA A 853 -3.16 18.75 -48.97
C ALA A 853 -2.92 20.24 -49.32
N LYS A 854 -2.66 21.07 -48.32
CA LYS A 854 -2.42 22.52 -48.46
C LYS A 854 -1.25 22.99 -47.59
N LEU A 855 -0.42 23.88 -48.16
CA LEU A 855 0.59 24.64 -47.43
C LEU A 855 0.20 26.12 -47.44
N TYR A 856 0.15 26.75 -46.28
CA TYR A 856 0.02 28.20 -46.16
C TYR A 856 1.27 28.82 -45.56
N LEU A 857 1.78 29.87 -46.20
CA LEU A 857 2.82 30.75 -45.68
C LEU A 857 2.16 32.06 -45.27
N LEU A 858 2.01 32.30 -43.96
CA LEU A 858 1.25 33.44 -43.43
C LEU A 858 2.12 34.49 -42.75
N ASN A 859 1.75 35.75 -42.95
CA ASN A 859 2.43 36.93 -42.40
C ASN A 859 3.91 37.06 -42.80
N GLN A 860 4.32 36.37 -43.87
CA GLN A 860 5.72 36.33 -44.34
C GLN A 860 6.05 37.47 -45.33
N TYR A 861 5.42 38.65 -45.17
CA TYR A 861 5.66 39.77 -46.06
C TYR A 861 7.12 40.23 -45.97
N GLY A 862 7.82 40.29 -47.11
CA GLY A 862 9.24 40.67 -47.16
C GLY A 862 10.23 39.55 -46.77
N LEU A 863 9.75 38.34 -46.43
CA LEU A 863 10.61 37.17 -46.25
C LEU A 863 10.83 36.47 -47.60
N HIS A 864 12.07 36.04 -47.85
CA HIS A 864 12.43 35.35 -49.08
C HIS A 864 12.53 33.85 -48.81
N ASN A 865 11.46 33.12 -49.16
CA ASN A 865 11.47 31.66 -49.07
C ASN A 865 12.27 31.08 -50.24
N THR A 866 13.28 30.28 -49.94
CA THR A 866 14.04 29.48 -50.92
C THR A 866 13.85 28.02 -50.54
N VAL A 867 13.35 27.19 -51.44
CA VAL A 867 13.13 25.75 -51.21
C VAL A 867 13.89 24.97 -52.27
#